data_AF-A0A454AQF8-F1
#
_entry.id   AF-A0A454AQF8-F1
#
_cell.length_a   1.000
_cell.length_b   1.000
_cell.length_c   1.000
_cell.angle_alpha   90.00
_cell.angle_beta   90.00
_cell.angle_gamma   90.00
#
_symmetry.space_group_name_H-M   'P 1'
#
loop_
_entity.id
_entity.type
_entity.pdbx_description
1 polymer ?
#
loop_
_entity_poly.entity_id
_entity_poly.type
_entity_poly.pdbx_seq_one_letter_code
_entity_poly.pdbx_strand_id
1 'polypeptide(L)'
;MRITKKLLLISSSASLFSSLLIAAKCNNDSSKNKSNDDKKIGLLSDDQFEKLINNTNNLNDIAQLTFSSNFGQSKSLDKTLPTEIEENPGNLKISVNNKYSDSITVTVNGAKTDKDASRNISNIKGEVSVYVGFKNKSTGKEIYKNFILKGLARNPVGADHNGRLSGDPLAAIGGQQGYLDYHKKTQTERFEKDNNEYVNRLKGMLSRDGGKEVDFKTFRGIKTTEEQIKKFNETAKLVNFDSYENAALKGFTIPVYENGSTSNPKLKVYDAPEVPKGPSPIDTIGRNIYRSNGLARTLLNETYKTIAEQTFQVSFTTLKDFEDEIKEAEKLKEDSKKWTTEQFQQFTFKDRAALKANYETNLYKLELEIKSQSPEALRGLEQSFAERKKKLKENYEAEDARLEKLDSSELAKEMDKRIAEYNKLKEEKRTYSSVSGTMWIMDFMLPENSGKGATKFYFGTNSHVAKGLTNKTTKFSVSRLNENVGVGSHFRLNDLDDRFTRFSFDNVEKDAINVIFQATDFLDSKPSDFLESSQKAKFGDVEEFMDFAVIEIDFEKILENKTKNFSAISNNKNHSSNYLNKSTEDIVKLITNNYESKKDKHIKFRSESYLKDYSKIDRPIILDTKKKEEVKKFNDLDSLYILGYPSATGDYFLENYIDEDQQKVVKTNFSMWINADEKYYKNVSTQEGAPSNHPKENLERGEFLSYEIGYRSFIDKPGLTDGFLAASRTGDELYTINGKKYFNYGLHIMPRSYVPYGGASGSSVRNKNNELIAVFHTANNSAKTGLAATFRSYGYDYKGLFGDYKLPAYDLIYGGASGQKNSYRDALYNKYPKNGKQYKTNLFKNGFGMEHIPSQFKFNETSSTTVAK
;
A
#
# COMPACT_ATOMS: atom_id res chain seq x y z
N MET A 1 1.07 -14.50 5.96
CA MET A 1 2.11 -14.20 6.97
C MET A 1 1.69 -14.47 8.44
N ARG A 2 0.48 -14.98 8.73
CA ARG A 2 0.06 -15.35 10.11
C ARG A 2 0.51 -16.75 10.58
N ILE A 3 1.02 -17.59 9.69
CA ILE A 3 1.22 -19.04 9.93
C ILE A 3 2.71 -19.42 10.20
N THR A 4 3.66 -18.48 10.09
CA THR A 4 5.11 -18.77 10.18
C THR A 4 5.74 -18.54 11.56
N LYS A 5 4.95 -18.42 12.63
CA LYS A 5 5.44 -18.52 14.02
C LYS A 5 4.72 -19.66 14.72
N LYS A 6 4.86 -20.89 14.21
CA LYS A 6 4.11 -22.01 14.79
C LYS A 6 4.72 -22.48 16.10
N LEU A 7 6.01 -22.32 16.38
CA LEU A 7 6.61 -22.82 17.64
C LEU A 7 7.38 -21.80 18.48
N LEU A 8 7.83 -20.68 17.90
CA LEU A 8 8.85 -19.79 18.49
C LEU A 8 8.36 -18.66 19.42
N LEU A 9 7.15 -18.71 20.00
CA LEU A 9 6.58 -17.58 20.75
C LEU A 9 6.88 -17.52 22.26
N ILE A 10 7.71 -18.41 22.83
CA ILE A 10 7.91 -18.49 24.30
C ILE A 10 9.33 -18.04 24.78
N SER A 11 10.16 -17.42 23.93
CA SER A 11 11.49 -16.95 24.35
C SER A 11 11.75 -15.45 24.15
N SER A 12 10.71 -14.61 24.17
CA SER A 12 10.88 -13.18 24.41
C SER A 12 10.89 -12.87 25.91
N SER A 13 11.78 -13.53 26.65
CA SER A 13 12.14 -13.11 28.00
C SER A 13 13.13 -11.95 27.89
N ALA A 14 12.62 -10.77 28.25
CA ALA A 14 13.38 -9.60 28.70
C ALA A 14 14.59 -9.19 27.84
N SER A 15 14.36 -8.28 26.90
CA SER A 15 15.39 -7.30 26.52
C SER A 15 15.67 -6.43 27.75
N LEU A 16 16.57 -6.89 28.62
CA LEU A 16 17.13 -6.10 29.70
C LEU A 16 17.96 -4.97 29.07
N PHE A 17 17.30 -3.86 28.74
CA PHE A 17 17.98 -2.58 28.59
C PHE A 17 18.34 -2.11 30.00
N SER A 18 19.52 -2.50 30.48
CA SER A 18 20.16 -1.76 31.56
C SER A 18 20.90 -0.57 30.92
N SER A 19 20.33 0.61 31.09
CA SER A 19 20.99 1.87 30.74
C SER A 19 22.10 2.14 31.75
N LEU A 20 23.36 1.99 31.34
CA LEU A 20 24.50 2.56 32.06
C LEU A 20 24.79 3.94 31.46
N LEU A 21 24.44 4.97 32.22
CA LEU A 21 24.93 6.33 32.05
C LEU A 21 26.45 6.32 32.31
N ILE A 22 27.25 6.53 31.27
CA ILE A 22 28.68 6.82 31.41
C ILE A 22 28.87 8.29 31.05
N ALA A 23 29.16 9.10 32.06
CA ALA A 23 29.62 10.47 31.90
C ALA A 23 31.07 10.43 31.37
N ALA A 24 31.27 10.90 30.14
CA ALA A 24 32.60 11.10 29.57
C ALA A 24 33.07 12.54 29.80
N LYS A 25 34.21 12.65 30.50
CA LYS A 25 34.95 13.88 30.77
C LYS A 25 35.67 14.32 29.50
N CYS A 26 35.49 15.58 29.11
CA CYS A 26 36.19 16.17 27.96
C CYS A 26 37.71 16.22 28.22
N ASN A 27 38.51 15.66 27.31
CA ASN A 27 39.89 16.07 27.12
C ASN A 27 40.00 16.79 25.77
N ASN A 28 40.34 18.07 25.86
CA ASN A 28 40.81 18.87 24.73
C ASN A 28 42.21 18.38 24.35
N ASP A 29 42.37 17.90 23.12
CA ASP A 29 43.67 17.90 22.46
C ASP A 29 43.54 18.54 21.08
N SER A 30 43.86 19.83 21.06
CA SER A 30 44.10 20.63 19.86
C SER A 30 45.46 20.27 19.27
N SER A 31 45.49 19.46 18.21
CA SER A 31 46.67 19.37 17.34
C SER A 31 46.62 20.48 16.30
N LYS A 32 47.54 21.44 16.46
CA LYS A 32 47.83 22.53 15.52
C LYS A 32 48.37 21.94 14.22
N ASN A 33 47.64 22.10 13.11
CA ASN A 33 48.22 22.04 11.77
C ASN A 33 48.61 23.45 11.32
N LYS A 34 49.87 23.59 10.90
CA LYS A 34 50.54 24.81 10.46
C LYS A 34 49.81 25.42 9.25
N SER A 35 49.45 26.69 9.34
CA SER A 35 48.97 27.50 8.22
C SER A 35 50.14 27.92 7.33
N ASN A 36 50.04 27.62 6.04
CA ASN A 36 50.72 28.41 5.02
C ASN A 36 49.93 29.71 4.83
N ASP A 37 50.63 30.85 4.88
CA ASP A 37 50.09 32.18 4.60
C ASP A 37 49.72 32.30 3.11
N ASP A 38 48.47 31.98 2.77
CA ASP A 38 47.88 32.45 1.52
C ASP A 38 47.29 33.85 1.74
N LYS A 39 47.90 34.88 1.12
CA LYS A 39 47.35 36.25 1.10
C LYS A 39 45.88 36.22 0.68
N LYS A 40 45.00 36.79 1.50
CA LYS A 40 43.58 36.98 1.17
C LYS A 40 43.43 37.85 -0.09
N ILE A 41 42.56 37.43 -1.00
CA ILE A 41 42.18 38.20 -2.18
C ILE A 41 41.02 39.12 -1.79
N GLY A 42 41.07 40.38 -2.21
CA GLY A 42 40.00 41.36 -1.97
C GLY A 42 38.75 41.11 -2.81
N LEU A 43 37.84 42.08 -2.85
CA LEU A 43 36.65 42.02 -3.71
C LEU A 43 37.04 41.89 -5.19
N LEU A 44 36.32 41.06 -5.93
CA LEU A 44 36.59 40.77 -7.34
C LEU A 44 35.64 41.55 -8.24
N SER A 45 36.14 42.06 -9.37
CA SER A 45 35.26 42.48 -10.47
C SER A 45 34.55 41.27 -11.07
N ASP A 46 33.45 41.49 -11.80
CA ASP A 46 32.71 40.39 -12.43
C ASP A 46 33.55 39.57 -13.41
N ASP A 47 34.44 40.22 -14.17
CA ASP A 47 35.35 39.54 -15.10
C ASP A 47 36.39 38.67 -14.36
N GLN A 48 36.90 39.15 -13.23
CA GLN A 48 37.84 38.39 -12.40
C GLN A 48 37.14 37.22 -11.70
N PHE A 49 35.90 37.43 -11.24
CA PHE A 49 35.05 36.41 -10.65
C PHE A 49 34.71 35.31 -11.67
N GLU A 50 34.25 35.67 -12.86
CA GLU A 50 33.96 34.71 -13.94
C GLU A 50 35.18 33.88 -14.31
N LYS A 51 36.34 34.52 -14.50
CA LYS A 51 37.59 33.81 -14.79
C LYS A 51 37.98 32.84 -13.68
N LEU A 52 37.84 33.24 -12.41
CA LEU A 52 38.12 32.39 -11.27
C LEU A 52 37.24 31.14 -11.27
N ILE A 53 35.92 31.30 -11.37
CA ILE A 53 34.97 30.17 -11.30
C ILE A 53 35.09 29.27 -12.54
N ASN A 54 35.21 29.84 -13.73
CA ASN A 54 35.32 29.06 -14.97
C ASN A 54 36.61 28.22 -15.00
N ASN A 55 37.71 28.74 -14.48
CA ASN A 55 38.99 28.01 -14.42
C ASN A 55 39.10 27.02 -13.25
N THR A 56 38.14 27.00 -12.31
CA THR A 56 38.17 26.09 -11.16
C THR A 56 37.66 24.71 -11.56
N ASN A 57 38.54 23.72 -11.66
CA ASN A 57 38.18 22.35 -12.02
C ASN A 57 37.94 21.45 -10.80
N ASN A 58 38.57 21.75 -9.67
CA ASN A 58 38.38 21.04 -8.42
C ASN A 58 37.81 21.99 -7.36
N LEU A 59 36.69 21.61 -6.75
CA LEU A 59 36.05 22.45 -5.73
C LEU A 59 36.97 22.69 -4.52
N ASN A 60 37.82 21.72 -4.17
CA ASN A 60 38.76 21.84 -3.06
C ASN A 60 39.79 22.98 -3.23
N ASP A 61 40.00 23.46 -4.46
CA ASP A 61 40.87 24.62 -4.73
C ASP A 61 40.27 25.92 -4.17
N ILE A 62 38.94 25.99 -4.06
CA ILE A 62 38.20 27.17 -3.59
C ILE A 62 37.52 26.94 -2.23
N ALA A 63 37.03 25.75 -1.95
CA ALA A 63 36.27 25.47 -0.73
C ALA A 63 36.40 24.02 -0.29
N GLN A 64 36.45 23.80 1.02
CA GLN A 64 36.43 22.47 1.64
C GLN A 64 35.01 22.04 1.97
N LEU A 65 34.72 20.75 1.76
CA LEU A 65 33.43 20.14 2.07
C LEU A 65 33.55 19.21 3.28
N THR A 66 32.58 19.29 4.17
CA THR A 66 32.39 18.34 5.28
C THR A 66 30.92 17.95 5.35
N PHE A 67 30.62 16.69 5.62
CA PHE A 67 29.24 16.24 5.77
C PHE A 67 28.85 16.24 7.25
N SER A 68 27.99 17.17 7.65
CA SER A 68 27.42 17.18 9.00
C SER A 68 26.15 16.36 9.00
N SER A 69 26.10 15.30 9.81
CA SER A 69 24.80 14.69 10.12
C SER A 69 23.91 15.72 10.83
N ASN A 70 22.58 15.57 10.75
CA ASN A 70 21.59 16.47 11.36
C ASN A 70 21.75 16.67 12.89
N PHE A 71 22.69 15.96 13.53
CA PHE A 71 22.97 15.97 14.97
C PHE A 71 24.31 16.61 15.36
N GLY A 72 24.96 17.36 14.46
CA GLY A 72 26.19 18.11 14.78
C GLY A 72 27.46 17.26 14.95
N GLN A 73 27.35 15.93 14.93
CA GLN A 73 28.52 15.07 14.74
C GLN A 73 28.89 15.05 13.24
N SER A 74 30.08 15.57 12.95
CA SER A 74 30.69 15.53 11.62
C SER A 74 30.95 14.07 11.22
N LYS A 75 30.33 13.62 10.13
CA LYS A 75 30.63 12.33 9.51
C LYS A 75 31.69 12.60 8.43
N SER A 76 32.78 11.84 8.46
CA SER A 76 33.82 11.99 7.44
C SER A 76 33.30 11.53 6.06
N LEU A 77 33.75 12.19 4.98
CA LEU A 77 33.26 11.95 3.63
C LEU A 77 33.51 10.50 3.18
N ASP A 78 34.63 9.90 3.58
CA ASP A 78 35.01 8.49 3.33
C ASP A 78 34.08 7.46 3.99
N LYS A 79 33.27 7.89 4.97
CA LYS A 79 32.24 7.07 5.62
C LYS A 79 30.84 7.38 5.10
N THR A 80 30.68 8.39 4.26
CA THR A 80 29.40 8.87 3.76
C THR A 80 29.13 8.30 2.37
N LEU A 81 27.99 7.64 2.16
CA LEU A 81 27.62 7.10 0.85
C LEU A 81 27.12 8.24 -0.07
N PRO A 82 27.38 8.17 -1.39
CA PRO A 82 26.83 9.11 -2.37
C PRO A 82 25.32 9.34 -2.26
N THR A 83 24.53 8.30 -2.00
CA THR A 83 23.07 8.43 -1.82
C THR A 83 22.67 9.23 -0.57
N GLU A 84 23.46 9.20 0.50
CA GLU A 84 23.19 10.04 1.69
C GLU A 84 23.31 11.54 1.35
N ILE A 85 24.24 11.89 0.44
CA ILE A 85 24.45 13.25 -0.03
C ILE A 85 23.37 13.68 -1.03
N GLU A 86 22.95 12.79 -1.94
CA GLU A 86 21.82 13.04 -2.84
C GLU A 86 20.52 13.31 -2.07
N GLU A 87 20.26 12.55 -1.01
CA GLU A 87 19.05 12.72 -0.20
C GLU A 87 19.08 13.97 0.67
N ASN A 88 20.26 14.37 1.17
CA ASN A 88 20.41 15.50 2.09
C ASN A 88 21.57 16.41 1.65
N PRO A 89 21.47 17.08 0.49
CA PRO A 89 22.57 17.90 -0.02
C PRO A 89 22.89 19.10 0.91
N GLY A 90 21.91 19.60 1.65
CA GLY A 90 22.08 20.68 2.64
C GLY A 90 22.96 20.31 3.85
N ASN A 91 23.23 19.02 4.05
CA ASN A 91 24.13 18.51 5.09
C ASN A 91 25.60 18.57 4.67
N LEU A 92 25.86 18.86 3.40
CA LEU A 92 27.19 19.14 2.90
C LEU A 92 27.55 20.59 3.26
N LYS A 93 28.26 20.77 4.37
CA LYS A 93 28.78 22.07 4.80
C LYS A 93 29.98 22.44 3.94
N ILE A 94 29.94 23.66 3.41
CA ILE A 94 31.00 24.22 2.59
C ILE A 94 31.70 25.35 3.34
N SER A 95 33.03 25.25 3.45
CA SER A 95 33.88 26.28 4.03
C SER A 95 34.78 26.83 2.94
N VAL A 96 34.59 28.10 2.57
CA VAL A 96 35.42 28.76 1.56
C VAL A 96 36.85 28.88 2.08
N ASN A 97 37.84 28.54 1.26
CA ASN A 97 39.24 28.65 1.61
C ASN A 97 39.56 30.10 2.01
N ASN A 98 40.39 30.28 3.05
CA ASN A 98 40.66 31.59 3.65
C ASN A 98 41.06 32.65 2.61
N LYS A 99 41.80 32.23 1.57
CA LYS A 99 42.21 33.03 0.39
C LYS A 99 41.07 33.76 -0.32
N TYR A 100 39.88 33.14 -0.43
CA TYR A 100 38.73 33.68 -1.18
C TYR A 100 37.56 34.10 -0.29
N SER A 101 37.71 33.96 1.04
CA SER A 101 36.64 34.17 2.02
C SER A 101 36.01 35.57 1.97
N ASP A 102 36.77 36.60 1.56
CA ASP A 102 36.29 37.97 1.47
C ASP A 102 35.68 38.31 0.09
N SER A 103 35.96 37.50 -0.94
CA SER A 103 35.59 37.77 -2.34
C SER A 103 34.29 37.09 -2.79
N ILE A 104 34.04 35.87 -2.30
CA ILE A 104 32.96 35.01 -2.82
C ILE A 104 32.16 34.34 -1.69
N THR A 105 30.92 33.98 -2.00
CA THR A 105 30.11 33.05 -1.22
C THR A 105 29.87 31.80 -2.07
N VAL A 106 29.88 30.62 -1.44
CA VAL A 106 29.65 29.35 -2.13
C VAL A 106 28.52 28.59 -1.44
N THR A 107 27.58 28.06 -2.21
CA THR A 107 26.42 27.32 -1.73
C THR A 107 26.27 25.99 -2.46
N VAL A 108 25.88 24.94 -1.74
CA VAL A 108 25.50 23.66 -2.35
C VAL A 108 24.03 23.74 -2.73
N ASN A 109 23.73 23.62 -4.01
CA ASN A 109 22.38 23.72 -4.56
C ASN A 109 21.70 22.35 -4.69
N GLY A 110 22.49 21.28 -4.75
CA GLY A 110 21.99 19.91 -4.83
C GLY A 110 23.09 18.89 -5.08
N ALA A 111 22.72 17.62 -5.08
CA ALA A 111 23.60 16.53 -5.49
C ALA A 111 22.81 15.48 -6.28
N LYS A 112 23.50 14.74 -7.14
CA LYS A 112 22.91 13.69 -7.97
C LYS A 112 23.87 12.50 -8.09
N THR A 113 23.30 11.31 -7.93
CA THR A 113 23.98 10.04 -8.18
C THR A 113 23.69 9.51 -9.57
N ASP A 114 24.65 8.77 -10.11
CA ASP A 114 24.48 8.01 -11.34
C ASP A 114 23.88 6.63 -11.02
N LYS A 115 22.88 6.22 -11.81
CA LYS A 115 22.13 4.96 -11.64
C LYS A 115 22.04 4.24 -12.98
N ASP A 116 22.15 2.91 -12.96
CA ASP A 116 21.77 2.05 -14.08
C ASP A 116 20.31 1.59 -13.89
N ALA A 117 19.83 0.64 -14.70
CA ALA A 117 18.45 0.14 -14.61
C ALA A 117 18.11 -0.55 -13.27
N SER A 118 19.10 -0.98 -12.48
CA SER A 118 18.90 -1.77 -11.26
C SER A 118 19.71 -1.33 -10.04
N ARG A 119 20.73 -0.48 -10.20
CA ARG A 119 21.72 -0.17 -9.16
C ARG A 119 22.15 1.30 -9.19
N ASN A 120 22.61 1.76 -8.03
CA ASN A 120 23.26 3.04 -7.88
C ASN A 120 24.76 2.91 -8.17
N ILE A 121 25.20 3.39 -9.34
CA ILE A 121 26.58 3.32 -9.79
C ILE A 121 27.49 4.22 -8.96
N SER A 122 26.97 5.37 -8.52
CA SER A 122 27.70 6.27 -7.61
C SER A 122 28.11 5.55 -6.32
N ASN A 123 27.23 4.77 -5.69
CA ASN A 123 27.56 3.98 -4.49
C ASN A 123 28.58 2.86 -4.73
N ILE A 124 28.74 2.40 -5.98
CA ILE A 124 29.80 1.45 -6.34
C ILE A 124 31.14 2.18 -6.48
N LYS A 125 31.13 3.37 -7.09
CA LYS A 125 32.33 4.15 -7.37
C LYS A 125 32.83 4.97 -6.17
N GLY A 126 31.95 5.36 -5.26
CA GLY A 126 32.24 6.34 -4.20
C GLY A 126 32.35 7.76 -4.74
N GLU A 127 31.49 8.12 -5.70
CA GLU A 127 31.50 9.42 -6.39
C GLU A 127 30.08 10.00 -6.52
N VAL A 128 29.89 11.31 -6.33
CA VAL A 128 28.60 12.01 -6.50
C VAL A 128 28.79 13.32 -7.25
N SER A 129 27.83 13.69 -8.11
CA SER A 129 27.81 15.01 -8.72
C SER A 129 27.18 16.02 -7.75
N VAL A 130 27.89 17.10 -7.43
CA VAL A 130 27.42 18.19 -6.57
C VAL A 130 27.25 19.45 -7.41
N TYR A 131 26.09 20.09 -7.31
CA TYR A 131 25.78 21.35 -7.98
C TYR A 131 26.05 22.50 -7.01
N VAL A 132 26.92 23.42 -7.41
CA VAL A 132 27.44 24.48 -6.54
C VAL A 132 27.17 25.84 -7.17
N GLY A 133 26.57 26.74 -6.39
CA GLY A 133 26.42 28.16 -6.72
C GLY A 133 27.56 28.98 -6.12
N PHE A 134 28.15 29.85 -6.93
CA PHE A 134 29.13 30.84 -6.50
C PHE A 134 28.50 32.22 -6.65
N LYS A 135 28.67 33.07 -5.64
CA LYS A 135 28.17 34.45 -5.65
C LYS A 135 29.30 35.42 -5.40
N ASN A 136 29.44 36.42 -6.29
CA ASN A 136 30.36 37.53 -6.10
C ASN A 136 29.84 38.42 -4.95
N LYS A 137 30.64 38.60 -3.89
CA LYS A 137 30.24 39.46 -2.77
C LYS A 137 30.19 40.95 -3.13
N SER A 138 30.90 41.38 -4.18
CA SER A 138 30.95 42.77 -4.61
C SER A 138 29.72 43.21 -5.41
N THR A 139 29.18 42.34 -6.26
CA THR A 139 28.13 42.69 -7.24
C THR A 139 26.86 41.86 -7.08
N GLY A 140 26.93 40.75 -6.35
CA GLY A 140 25.83 39.79 -6.22
C GLY A 140 25.66 38.85 -7.42
N LYS A 141 26.53 38.92 -8.44
CA LYS A 141 26.50 38.04 -9.62
C LYS A 141 26.68 36.56 -9.23
N GLU A 142 25.93 35.67 -9.87
CA GLU A 142 25.92 34.24 -9.56
C GLU A 142 26.37 33.38 -10.76
N ILE A 143 27.18 32.35 -10.49
CA ILE A 143 27.62 31.34 -11.47
C ILE A 143 27.38 29.96 -10.86
N TYR A 144 26.83 29.05 -11.66
CA TYR A 144 26.53 27.68 -11.23
C TYR A 144 27.44 26.69 -11.95
N LYS A 145 28.06 25.78 -11.20
CA LYS A 145 28.97 24.75 -11.75
C LYS A 145 28.74 23.41 -11.05
N ASN A 146 28.93 22.32 -11.76
CA ASN A 146 28.87 20.97 -11.21
C ASN A 146 30.29 20.42 -10.99
N PHE A 147 30.48 19.72 -9.88
CA PHE A 147 31.74 19.04 -9.54
C PHE A 147 31.46 17.58 -9.18
N ILE A 148 32.40 16.70 -9.50
CA ILE A 148 32.35 15.31 -9.05
C ILE A 148 33.13 15.21 -7.74
N LEU A 149 32.40 15.00 -6.64
CA LEU A 149 32.99 14.71 -5.34
C LEU A 149 33.35 13.22 -5.28
N LYS A 150 34.61 12.92 -4.96
CA LYS A 150 35.18 11.56 -4.92
C LYS A 150 35.68 11.21 -3.54
N GLY A 151 36.02 9.93 -3.33
CA GLY A 151 36.55 9.44 -2.06
C GLY A 151 35.48 9.22 -1.01
N LEU A 152 34.23 9.03 -1.44
CA LEU A 152 33.10 8.71 -0.59
C LEU A 152 33.09 7.20 -0.25
N ALA A 153 32.28 6.83 0.74
CA ALA A 153 32.04 5.41 1.03
C ALA A 153 31.48 4.70 -0.20
N ARG A 154 31.77 3.41 -0.34
CA ARG A 154 31.30 2.59 -1.46
C ARG A 154 30.96 1.17 -1.03
N ASN A 155 30.13 0.50 -1.81
CA ASN A 155 29.83 -0.92 -1.64
C ASN A 155 29.69 -1.61 -3.01
N PRO A 156 30.04 -2.91 -3.12
CA PRO A 156 30.16 -3.60 -4.41
C PRO A 156 28.83 -3.81 -5.14
N VAL A 157 27.71 -3.68 -4.44
CA VAL A 157 26.37 -3.98 -4.98
C VAL A 157 25.61 -2.71 -5.38
N GLY A 158 26.06 -1.52 -4.99
CA GLY A 158 25.38 -0.25 -5.24
C GLY A 158 24.17 -0.01 -4.34
N ALA A 159 24.15 -0.60 -3.14
CA ALA A 159 23.09 -0.41 -2.16
C ALA A 159 23.18 0.97 -1.49
N ASP A 160 22.04 1.53 -1.09
CA ASP A 160 21.97 2.75 -0.27
C ASP A 160 22.32 2.47 1.21
N HIS A 161 22.28 3.50 2.05
CA HIS A 161 22.56 3.41 3.49
C HIS A 161 21.50 2.59 4.27
N ASN A 162 20.40 2.20 3.62
CA ASN A 162 19.37 1.30 4.15
C ASN A 162 19.47 -0.13 3.56
N GLY A 163 20.52 -0.42 2.78
CA GLY A 163 20.72 -1.72 2.14
C GLY A 163 19.85 -1.97 0.90
N ARG A 164 19.25 -0.94 0.30
CA ARG A 164 18.33 -1.05 -0.84
C ARG A 164 19.05 -0.83 -2.17
N LEU A 165 18.69 -1.60 -3.19
CA LEU A 165 19.24 -1.51 -4.55
C LEU A 165 18.35 -0.68 -5.48
N SER A 166 18.66 0.61 -5.65
CA SER A 166 17.87 1.51 -6.50
C SER A 166 18.49 1.68 -7.88
N GLY A 167 17.75 1.32 -8.94
CA GLY A 167 18.02 1.77 -10.31
C GLY A 167 17.27 3.05 -10.67
N ASP A 168 17.49 3.53 -11.89
CA ASP A 168 16.70 4.58 -12.54
C ASP A 168 15.60 3.96 -13.43
N PRO A 169 14.30 4.17 -13.12
CA PRO A 169 13.20 3.70 -13.96
C PRO A 169 13.27 4.20 -15.40
N LEU A 170 13.85 5.39 -15.65
CA LEU A 170 14.04 5.92 -16.99
C LEU A 170 15.09 5.11 -17.76
N ALA A 171 16.18 4.70 -17.09
CA ALA A 171 17.18 3.82 -17.70
C ALA A 171 16.58 2.45 -18.07
N ALA A 172 15.66 1.92 -17.25
CA ALA A 172 14.98 0.65 -17.51
C ALA A 172 14.14 0.65 -18.81
N ILE A 173 13.78 1.82 -19.34
CA ILE A 173 13.04 1.94 -20.61
C ILE A 173 13.90 2.50 -21.76
N GLY A 174 15.23 2.49 -21.63
CA GLY A 174 16.14 2.98 -22.67
C GLY A 174 16.42 4.49 -22.58
N GLY A 175 16.30 5.08 -21.40
CA GLY A 175 16.57 6.49 -21.18
C GLY A 175 15.54 7.42 -21.81
N GLN A 176 15.93 8.67 -22.05
CA GLN A 176 15.06 9.70 -22.64
C GLN A 176 14.53 9.30 -24.04
N GLN A 177 15.40 8.73 -24.88
CA GLN A 177 15.00 8.33 -26.23
C GLN A 177 13.98 7.18 -26.19
N GLY A 178 14.24 6.16 -25.36
CA GLY A 178 13.30 5.06 -25.18
C GLY A 178 11.96 5.50 -24.58
N TYR A 179 11.95 6.52 -23.72
CA TYR A 179 10.71 7.14 -23.23
C TYR A 179 9.90 7.85 -24.32
N LEU A 180 10.56 8.60 -25.20
CA LEU A 180 9.92 9.23 -26.37
C LEU A 180 9.35 8.19 -27.34
N ASP A 181 10.07 7.09 -27.55
CA ASP A 181 9.61 6.01 -28.43
C ASP A 181 8.48 5.19 -27.80
N TYR A 182 8.49 5.02 -26.48
CA TYR A 182 7.38 4.44 -25.72
C TYR A 182 6.10 5.28 -25.82
N HIS A 183 6.23 6.60 -25.78
CA HIS A 183 5.09 7.52 -25.90
C HIS A 183 4.35 7.37 -27.25
N LYS A 184 5.07 7.11 -28.35
CA LYS A 184 4.49 6.96 -29.70
C LYS A 184 3.71 5.66 -29.91
N LYS A 185 3.89 4.66 -29.03
CA LYS A 185 3.24 3.35 -29.12
C LYS A 185 1.79 3.41 -28.67
N THR A 186 0.95 2.57 -29.27
CA THR A 186 -0.38 2.19 -28.78
C THR A 186 -0.29 1.42 -27.46
N GLN A 187 -1.40 1.25 -26.75
CA GLN A 187 -1.39 0.50 -25.49
C GLN A 187 -1.00 -0.98 -25.68
N THR A 188 -1.40 -1.61 -26.78
CA THR A 188 -1.02 -2.99 -27.11
C THR A 188 0.48 -3.11 -27.39
N GLU A 189 1.07 -2.21 -28.20
CA GLU A 189 2.52 -2.23 -28.48
C GLU A 189 3.36 -1.95 -27.22
N ARG A 190 2.86 -1.10 -26.31
CA ARG A 190 3.47 -0.86 -25.00
C ARG A 190 3.44 -2.13 -24.15
N PHE A 191 2.29 -2.79 -24.09
CA PHE A 191 2.14 -4.05 -23.39
C PHE A 191 3.10 -5.11 -23.94
N GLU A 192 3.17 -5.31 -25.26
CA GLU A 192 4.07 -6.30 -25.87
C GLU A 192 5.53 -6.08 -25.45
N LYS A 193 6.01 -4.83 -25.54
CA LYS A 193 7.37 -4.47 -25.10
C LYS A 193 7.59 -4.83 -23.62
N ASP A 194 6.72 -4.32 -22.74
CA ASP A 194 6.91 -4.45 -21.30
C ASP A 194 6.67 -5.88 -20.81
N ASN A 195 5.75 -6.60 -21.44
CA ASN A 195 5.40 -7.97 -21.11
C ASN A 195 6.53 -8.94 -21.48
N ASN A 196 7.21 -8.73 -22.61
CA ASN A 196 8.37 -9.54 -22.98
C ASN A 196 9.48 -9.43 -21.92
N GLU A 197 9.80 -8.22 -21.47
CA GLU A 197 10.78 -8.02 -20.40
C GLU A 197 10.31 -8.63 -19.07
N TYR A 198 9.04 -8.43 -18.73
CA TYR A 198 8.42 -8.95 -17.51
C TYR A 198 8.45 -10.48 -17.45
N VAL A 199 7.99 -11.16 -18.51
CA VAL A 199 7.92 -12.63 -18.58
C VAL A 199 9.33 -13.23 -18.56
N ASN A 200 10.30 -12.64 -19.24
CA ASN A 200 11.70 -13.11 -19.19
C ASN A 200 12.27 -13.07 -17.76
N ARG A 201 12.00 -12.00 -17.00
CA ARG A 201 12.38 -11.93 -15.57
C ARG A 201 11.62 -12.95 -14.74
N LEU A 202 10.32 -13.11 -14.99
CA LEU A 202 9.47 -14.04 -14.28
C LEU A 202 9.92 -15.49 -14.48
N LYS A 203 10.31 -15.88 -15.70
CA LYS A 203 10.89 -17.20 -15.99
C LYS A 203 12.10 -17.48 -15.09
N GLY A 204 13.02 -16.51 -15.00
CA GLY A 204 14.19 -16.62 -14.12
C GLY A 204 13.83 -16.75 -12.62
N MET A 205 12.76 -16.10 -12.17
CA MET A 205 12.29 -16.22 -10.78
C MET A 205 11.61 -17.57 -10.48
N LEU A 206 10.98 -18.18 -11.48
CA LEU A 206 10.28 -19.45 -11.36
C LEU A 206 11.19 -20.67 -11.55
N SER A 207 12.36 -20.50 -12.15
CA SER A 207 13.38 -21.55 -12.30
C SER A 207 13.94 -21.99 -10.94
N ARG A 208 13.51 -23.17 -10.46
CA ARG A 208 13.93 -23.74 -9.16
C ARG A 208 15.28 -24.47 -9.19
N ASP A 209 15.78 -24.86 -10.37
CA ASP A 209 16.97 -25.70 -10.53
C ASP A 209 18.06 -25.05 -11.41
N GLY A 210 18.98 -24.31 -10.78
CA GLY A 210 20.31 -24.03 -11.36
C GLY A 210 20.34 -23.36 -12.74
N GLY A 211 19.31 -22.60 -13.11
CA GLY A 211 19.27 -21.82 -14.36
C GLY A 211 18.60 -22.49 -15.57
N LYS A 212 17.93 -23.64 -15.43
CA LYS A 212 17.08 -24.19 -16.50
C LYS A 212 15.80 -23.35 -16.67
N GLU A 213 15.40 -23.07 -17.91
CA GLU A 213 14.16 -22.35 -18.21
C GLU A 213 12.95 -23.11 -17.65
N VAL A 214 12.00 -22.39 -17.04
CA VAL A 214 10.79 -22.97 -16.49
C VAL A 214 9.88 -23.49 -17.63
N ASP A 215 9.56 -24.78 -17.61
CA ASP A 215 8.50 -25.32 -18.45
C ASP A 215 7.13 -24.98 -17.82
N PHE A 216 6.38 -24.10 -18.50
CA PHE A 216 5.07 -23.65 -18.00
C PHE A 216 4.06 -24.81 -17.92
N LYS A 217 4.18 -25.86 -18.75
CA LYS A 217 3.25 -27.00 -18.72
C LYS A 217 3.43 -27.81 -17.46
N THR A 218 4.69 -28.12 -17.11
CA THR A 218 5.03 -28.77 -15.83
C THR A 218 4.69 -27.87 -14.65
N PHE A 219 5.03 -26.58 -14.70
CA PHE A 219 4.71 -25.60 -13.66
C PHE A 219 3.20 -25.52 -13.35
N ARG A 220 2.34 -25.64 -14.37
CA ARG A 220 0.87 -25.61 -14.23
C ARG A 220 0.23 -27.00 -14.09
N GLY A 221 0.99 -28.08 -14.29
CA GLY A 221 0.46 -29.44 -14.34
C GLY A 221 -0.62 -29.59 -15.42
N ILE A 222 -0.32 -29.19 -16.66
CA ILE A 222 -1.26 -29.25 -17.79
C ILE A 222 -0.71 -30.07 -18.97
N LYS A 223 -1.61 -30.59 -19.81
CA LYS A 223 -1.29 -31.41 -20.98
C LYS A 223 -1.76 -30.76 -22.31
N THR A 224 -1.89 -29.44 -22.33
CA THR A 224 -2.38 -28.68 -23.49
C THR A 224 -1.45 -28.86 -24.71
N THR A 225 -2.04 -29.13 -25.87
CA THR A 225 -1.32 -29.35 -27.15
C THR A 225 -0.92 -28.03 -27.81
N GLU A 226 0.05 -28.08 -28.74
CA GLU A 226 0.46 -26.89 -29.51
C GLU A 226 -0.67 -26.31 -30.37
N GLU A 227 -1.54 -27.16 -30.92
CA GLU A 227 -2.71 -26.71 -31.68
C GLU A 227 -3.70 -25.92 -30.80
N GLN A 228 -3.94 -26.41 -29.58
CA GLN A 228 -4.77 -25.72 -28.60
C GLN A 228 -4.17 -24.38 -28.18
N ILE A 229 -2.84 -24.32 -27.96
CA ILE A 229 -2.11 -23.08 -27.65
C ILE A 229 -2.22 -22.09 -28.81
N LYS A 230 -2.03 -22.55 -30.05
CA LYS A 230 -2.15 -21.72 -31.25
C LYS A 230 -3.55 -21.12 -31.37
N LYS A 231 -4.59 -21.95 -31.24
CA LYS A 231 -6.00 -21.51 -31.27
C LYS A 231 -6.31 -20.50 -30.17
N PHE A 232 -5.82 -20.74 -28.95
CA PHE A 232 -5.94 -19.78 -27.86
C PHE A 232 -5.30 -18.44 -28.23
N ASN A 233 -4.06 -18.45 -28.69
CA ASN A 233 -3.32 -17.23 -29.02
C ASN A 233 -3.96 -16.43 -30.17
N GLU A 234 -4.55 -17.10 -31.16
CA GLU A 234 -5.30 -16.46 -32.24
C GLU A 234 -6.56 -15.75 -31.70
N THR A 235 -7.34 -16.42 -30.85
CA THR A 235 -8.53 -15.82 -30.23
C THR A 235 -8.15 -14.72 -29.22
N ALA A 236 -7.08 -14.91 -28.45
CA ALA A 236 -6.60 -13.95 -27.45
C ALA A 236 -6.28 -12.59 -28.09
N LYS A 237 -5.66 -12.59 -29.27
CA LYS A 237 -5.41 -11.37 -30.05
C LYS A 237 -6.70 -10.64 -30.43
N LEU A 238 -7.77 -11.36 -30.77
CA LEU A 238 -9.07 -10.76 -31.14
C LEU A 238 -9.77 -10.08 -29.96
N VAL A 239 -9.48 -10.53 -28.73
CA VAL A 239 -10.13 -10.03 -27.51
C VAL A 239 -9.18 -9.28 -26.59
N ASN A 240 -8.00 -8.87 -27.10
CA ASN A 240 -6.98 -8.12 -26.37
C ASN A 240 -6.55 -8.79 -25.05
N PHE A 241 -6.30 -10.10 -25.11
CA PHE A 241 -5.77 -10.90 -24.02
C PHE A 241 -4.35 -11.40 -24.33
N ASP A 242 -3.58 -11.72 -23.29
CA ASP A 242 -2.19 -12.19 -23.42
C ASP A 242 -2.09 -13.62 -24.01
N SER A 243 -0.89 -14.05 -24.39
CA SER A 243 -0.66 -15.41 -24.85
C SER A 243 -0.87 -16.46 -23.75
N TYR A 244 -1.12 -17.71 -24.15
CA TYR A 244 -1.37 -18.82 -23.25
C TYR A 244 -0.22 -19.06 -22.26
N GLU A 245 1.02 -19.06 -22.77
CA GLU A 245 2.22 -19.24 -21.96
C GLU A 245 2.40 -18.11 -20.95
N ASN A 246 2.24 -16.86 -21.39
CA ASN A 246 2.38 -15.71 -20.51
C ASN A 246 1.33 -15.72 -19.39
N ALA A 247 0.06 -15.98 -19.73
CA ALA A 247 -1.02 -16.13 -18.76
C ALA A 247 -0.73 -17.29 -17.78
N ALA A 248 -0.23 -18.41 -18.29
CA ALA A 248 0.16 -19.56 -17.49
C ALA A 248 1.25 -19.20 -16.46
N LEU A 249 2.32 -18.54 -16.90
CA LEU A 249 3.46 -18.13 -16.07
C LEU A 249 3.07 -17.06 -15.04
N LYS A 250 2.20 -16.11 -15.39
CA LYS A 250 1.65 -15.09 -14.47
C LYS A 250 0.72 -15.65 -13.39
N GLY A 251 0.37 -16.93 -13.48
CA GLY A 251 -0.55 -17.58 -12.54
C GLY A 251 -2.02 -17.29 -12.83
N PHE A 252 -2.37 -16.84 -14.04
CA PHE A 252 -3.76 -16.59 -14.41
C PHE A 252 -4.54 -17.90 -14.51
N THR A 253 -5.86 -17.82 -14.34
CA THR A 253 -6.79 -18.89 -14.71
C THR A 253 -6.71 -19.10 -16.22
N ILE A 254 -6.44 -20.33 -16.65
CA ILE A 254 -6.23 -20.68 -18.07
C ILE A 254 -7.24 -21.73 -18.53
N PRO A 255 -7.60 -21.76 -19.82
CA PRO A 255 -8.39 -22.83 -20.37
C PRO A 255 -7.57 -24.13 -20.46
N VAL A 256 -8.23 -25.25 -20.20
CA VAL A 256 -7.73 -26.62 -20.36
C VAL A 256 -8.79 -27.46 -21.06
N TYR A 257 -8.33 -28.52 -21.70
CA TYR A 257 -9.17 -29.37 -22.54
C TYR A 257 -9.19 -30.78 -21.97
N GLU A 258 -10.37 -31.25 -21.59
CA GLU A 258 -10.57 -32.61 -21.06
C GLU A 258 -10.92 -33.58 -22.19
N ASN A 259 -10.59 -34.86 -22.00
CA ASN A 259 -11.01 -35.98 -22.87
C ASN A 259 -10.69 -35.80 -24.36
N GLY A 260 -9.60 -35.11 -24.69
CA GLY A 260 -9.19 -34.88 -26.09
C GLY A 260 -10.06 -33.88 -26.85
N SER A 261 -10.94 -33.14 -26.17
CA SER A 261 -11.76 -32.11 -26.81
C SER A 261 -10.89 -30.97 -27.37
N THR A 262 -11.22 -30.48 -28.57
CA THR A 262 -10.63 -29.26 -29.16
C THR A 262 -11.62 -28.09 -29.16
N SER A 263 -12.83 -28.31 -28.63
CA SER A 263 -13.95 -27.39 -28.58
C SER A 263 -14.51 -27.27 -27.16
N ASN A 264 -14.82 -26.04 -26.73
CA ASN A 264 -15.33 -25.70 -25.39
C ASN A 264 -14.38 -26.06 -24.22
N PRO A 265 -13.31 -25.27 -23.99
CA PRO A 265 -12.40 -25.50 -22.87
C PRO A 265 -13.07 -25.28 -21.51
N LYS A 266 -12.56 -25.95 -20.48
CA LYS A 266 -12.86 -25.68 -19.07
C LYS A 266 -11.72 -24.87 -18.44
N LEU A 267 -11.94 -24.27 -17.28
CA LEU A 267 -10.97 -23.41 -16.63
C LEU A 267 -10.17 -24.15 -15.56
N LYS A 268 -8.88 -23.84 -15.50
CA LYS A 268 -7.99 -24.28 -14.43
C LYS A 268 -7.41 -23.07 -13.70
N VAL A 269 -7.88 -22.83 -12.48
CA VAL A 269 -7.33 -21.80 -11.59
C VAL A 269 -5.95 -22.21 -11.11
N TYR A 270 -5.07 -21.24 -10.87
CA TYR A 270 -3.78 -21.51 -10.26
C TYR A 270 -3.96 -21.78 -8.76
N ASP A 271 -3.81 -23.04 -8.36
CA ASP A 271 -4.09 -23.50 -7.00
C ASP A 271 -2.82 -23.65 -6.15
N ALA A 272 -2.11 -22.54 -6.02
CA ALA A 272 -0.84 -22.43 -5.28
C ALA A 272 -0.66 -20.98 -4.79
N PRO A 273 0.37 -20.69 -3.95
CA PRO A 273 0.71 -19.33 -3.56
C PRO A 273 0.87 -18.41 -4.77
N GLU A 274 0.46 -17.16 -4.62
CA GLU A 274 0.49 -16.18 -5.72
C GLU A 274 1.88 -16.07 -6.37
N VAL A 275 1.91 -16.05 -7.71
CA VAL A 275 3.13 -15.83 -8.48
C VAL A 275 3.70 -14.45 -8.18
N PRO A 276 5.03 -14.31 -7.96
CA PRO A 276 5.67 -13.02 -7.73
C PRO A 276 5.36 -11.98 -8.81
N LYS A 277 5.07 -10.75 -8.39
CA LYS A 277 4.79 -9.62 -9.29
C LYS A 277 5.74 -8.46 -9.03
N GLY A 278 6.29 -7.93 -10.11
CA GLY A 278 7.25 -6.83 -10.12
C GLY A 278 6.62 -5.50 -10.52
N PRO A 279 7.26 -4.38 -10.19
CA PRO A 279 6.70 -3.06 -10.49
C PRO A 279 6.85 -2.69 -11.96
N SER A 280 5.97 -1.80 -12.43
CA SER A 280 6.16 -1.14 -13.73
C SER A 280 7.13 0.04 -13.61
N PRO A 281 8.20 0.10 -14.44
CA PRO A 281 9.06 1.27 -14.49
C PRO A 281 8.29 2.55 -14.81
N ILE A 282 7.28 2.47 -15.68
CA ILE A 282 6.43 3.61 -16.09
C ILE A 282 5.72 4.28 -14.90
N ASP A 283 5.36 3.49 -13.89
CA ASP A 283 4.67 3.99 -12.70
C ASP A 283 5.58 4.80 -11.78
N THR A 284 6.90 4.75 -11.98
CA THR A 284 7.90 5.35 -11.09
C THR A 284 8.90 6.27 -11.79
N ILE A 285 8.75 6.54 -13.09
CA ILE A 285 9.55 7.55 -13.80
C ILE A 285 9.44 8.90 -13.07
N GLY A 286 10.59 9.48 -12.72
CA GLY A 286 10.68 10.74 -12.00
C GLY A 286 10.30 10.67 -10.51
N ARG A 287 10.19 9.45 -9.94
CA ARG A 287 9.81 9.20 -8.54
C ARG A 287 10.79 8.25 -7.85
N ASN A 288 10.84 8.26 -6.52
CA ASN A 288 11.50 7.21 -5.75
C ASN A 288 10.63 5.95 -5.70
N ILE A 289 11.10 4.85 -6.28
CA ILE A 289 10.40 3.56 -6.30
C ILE A 289 10.10 2.99 -4.89
N TYR A 290 10.87 3.36 -3.87
CA TYR A 290 10.63 2.89 -2.50
C TYR A 290 9.58 3.70 -1.77
N ARG A 291 9.30 4.91 -2.25
CA ARG A 291 8.33 5.84 -1.69
C ARG A 291 7.20 6.16 -2.67
N SER A 292 6.99 5.28 -3.65
CA SER A 292 5.91 5.39 -4.64
C SER A 292 4.60 4.76 -4.16
N ASN A 293 4.50 4.39 -2.88
CA ASN A 293 3.34 3.69 -2.30
C ASN A 293 2.18 4.64 -1.93
N GLY A 294 2.34 5.95 -2.12
CA GLY A 294 1.38 6.99 -1.76
C GLY A 294 2.00 8.03 -0.83
N LEU A 295 1.21 9.02 -0.45
CA LEU A 295 1.64 10.16 0.34
C LEU A 295 0.94 10.15 1.71
N ALA A 296 1.73 10.12 2.78
CA ALA A 296 1.24 10.15 4.15
C ALA A 296 0.99 11.59 4.63
N ARG A 297 0.03 11.72 5.56
CA ARG A 297 -0.17 12.87 6.44
C ARG A 297 -0.20 14.22 5.72
N THR A 298 -0.76 14.27 4.52
CA THR A 298 -0.79 15.49 3.70
C THR A 298 -2.15 15.64 3.03
N LEU A 299 -2.74 16.84 3.12
CA LEU A 299 -3.99 17.19 2.44
C LEU A 299 -3.72 18.09 1.24
N LEU A 300 -3.75 17.57 0.01
CA LEU A 300 -3.24 18.30 -1.16
C LEU A 300 -4.22 19.29 -1.79
N ASN A 301 -5.51 18.97 -1.82
CA ASN A 301 -6.51 19.76 -2.54
C ASN A 301 -7.92 19.54 -1.99
N GLU A 302 -8.89 20.30 -2.52
CA GLU A 302 -10.30 20.26 -2.09
C GLU A 302 -10.99 18.91 -2.36
N THR A 303 -10.56 18.17 -3.39
CA THR A 303 -11.09 16.82 -3.64
C THR A 303 -10.67 15.87 -2.52
N TYR A 304 -9.38 15.81 -2.17
CA TYR A 304 -8.93 15.01 -1.02
C TYR A 304 -9.54 15.48 0.30
N LYS A 305 -9.74 16.78 0.49
CA LYS A 305 -10.45 17.31 1.67
C LYS A 305 -11.89 16.80 1.75
N THR A 306 -12.63 16.89 0.66
CA THR A 306 -14.00 16.37 0.59
C THR A 306 -14.05 14.88 0.92
N ILE A 307 -13.10 14.09 0.39
CA ILE A 307 -13.00 12.65 0.68
C ILE A 307 -12.64 12.41 2.14
N ALA A 308 -11.66 13.14 2.69
CA ALA A 308 -11.21 13.02 4.08
C ALA A 308 -12.33 13.28 5.08
N GLU A 309 -13.16 14.29 4.83
CA GLU A 309 -14.33 14.61 5.67
C GLU A 309 -15.40 13.50 5.68
N GLN A 310 -15.37 12.60 4.68
CA GLN A 310 -16.35 11.54 4.47
C GLN A 310 -15.80 10.14 4.76
N THR A 311 -14.52 10.05 5.15
CA THR A 311 -13.78 8.79 5.29
C THR A 311 -13.27 8.65 6.72
N PHE A 312 -13.38 7.43 7.25
CA PHE A 312 -13.15 7.09 8.64
C PHE A 312 -12.15 5.95 8.73
N GLN A 313 -11.22 6.06 9.66
CA GLN A 313 -10.54 4.91 10.23
C GLN A 313 -11.54 4.21 11.14
N VAL A 314 -11.73 2.90 10.99
CA VAL A 314 -12.64 2.10 11.82
C VAL A 314 -11.89 0.97 12.49
N SER A 315 -12.26 0.67 13.75
CA SER A 315 -11.79 -0.51 14.48
C SER A 315 -12.96 -1.21 15.15
N PHE A 316 -13.10 -2.52 14.92
CA PHE A 316 -14.03 -3.39 15.65
C PHE A 316 -13.24 -4.19 16.67
N THR A 317 -13.72 -4.26 17.90
CA THR A 317 -13.07 -5.03 18.98
C THR A 317 -14.02 -6.12 19.48
N THR A 318 -13.55 -7.35 19.39
CA THR A 318 -14.26 -8.55 19.82
C THR A 318 -13.56 -9.16 21.02
N LEU A 319 -14.35 -9.72 21.94
CA LEU A 319 -13.79 -10.56 22.99
C LEU A 319 -13.28 -11.87 22.36
N LYS A 320 -12.03 -12.25 22.63
CA LYS A 320 -11.48 -13.52 22.16
C LYS A 320 -12.04 -14.70 22.95
N ASP A 321 -12.44 -15.74 22.22
CA ASP A 321 -12.88 -17.02 22.78
C ASP A 321 -11.96 -18.19 22.39
N PHE A 322 -10.94 -17.90 21.58
CA PHE A 322 -9.88 -18.82 21.12
C PHE A 322 -10.38 -20.08 20.40
N GLU A 323 -11.62 -20.09 19.89
CA GLU A 323 -12.20 -21.30 19.28
C GLU A 323 -11.46 -21.73 18.01
N ASP A 324 -11.05 -20.76 17.19
CA ASP A 324 -10.30 -21.04 15.97
C ASP A 324 -8.86 -21.49 16.30
N GLU A 325 -8.18 -20.82 17.23
CA GLU A 325 -6.84 -21.21 17.67
C GLU A 325 -6.80 -22.62 18.29
N ILE A 326 -7.85 -23.00 19.05
CA ILE A 326 -7.99 -24.35 19.60
C ILE A 326 -8.22 -25.38 18.48
N LYS A 327 -9.15 -25.12 17.55
CA LYS A 327 -9.41 -26.01 16.42
C LYS A 327 -8.18 -26.21 15.53
N GLU A 328 -7.41 -25.15 15.29
CA GLU A 328 -6.15 -25.22 14.54
C GLU A 328 -5.11 -26.07 15.25
N ALA A 329 -4.97 -25.92 16.57
CA ALA A 329 -4.06 -26.72 17.37
C ALA A 329 -4.48 -28.21 17.41
N GLU A 330 -5.77 -28.50 17.56
CA GLU A 330 -6.32 -29.86 17.52
C GLU A 330 -6.11 -30.51 16.15
N LYS A 331 -6.38 -29.77 15.08
CA LYS A 331 -6.17 -30.25 13.71
C LYS A 331 -4.70 -30.52 13.45
N LEU A 332 -3.80 -29.62 13.83
CA LEU A 332 -2.37 -29.80 13.65
C LEU A 332 -1.86 -31.03 14.42
N LYS A 333 -2.35 -31.23 15.65
CA LYS A 333 -2.06 -32.41 16.47
C LYS A 333 -2.53 -33.71 15.80
N GLU A 334 -3.68 -33.71 15.14
CA GLU A 334 -4.19 -34.89 14.44
C GLU A 334 -3.43 -35.15 13.14
N ASP A 335 -3.20 -34.10 12.34
CA ASP A 335 -2.48 -34.18 11.07
C ASP A 335 -1.04 -34.69 11.29
N SER A 336 -0.36 -34.25 12.35
CA SER A 336 1.03 -34.63 12.64
C SER A 336 1.23 -36.11 12.94
N LYS A 337 0.17 -36.85 13.31
CA LYS A 337 0.25 -38.30 13.54
C LYS A 337 0.60 -39.09 12.28
N LYS A 338 0.33 -38.51 11.11
CA LYS A 338 0.52 -39.15 9.80
C LYS A 338 1.78 -38.65 9.09
N TRP A 339 2.56 -37.77 9.73
CA TRP A 339 3.70 -37.14 9.09
C TRP A 339 4.94 -38.04 9.11
N THR A 340 5.67 -38.04 8.00
CA THR A 340 7.01 -38.63 7.90
C THR A 340 8.07 -37.70 8.51
N THR A 341 9.27 -38.23 8.78
CA THR A 341 10.41 -37.43 9.24
C THR A 341 10.70 -36.25 8.30
N GLU A 342 10.60 -36.46 6.98
CA GLU A 342 10.80 -35.41 5.97
C GLU A 342 9.73 -34.33 6.07
N GLN A 343 8.47 -34.69 6.34
CA GLN A 343 7.39 -33.73 6.56
C GLN A 343 7.59 -32.91 7.84
N PHE A 344 8.10 -33.51 8.91
CA PHE A 344 8.52 -32.78 10.11
C PHE A 344 9.68 -31.83 9.85
N GLN A 345 10.70 -32.27 9.11
CA GLN A 345 11.81 -31.40 8.71
C GLN A 345 11.33 -30.23 7.85
N GLN A 346 10.41 -30.45 6.91
CA GLN A 346 9.79 -29.39 6.12
C GLN A 346 8.95 -28.45 6.98
N PHE A 347 8.23 -28.98 7.98
CA PHE A 347 7.44 -28.20 8.91
C PHE A 347 8.29 -27.26 9.77
N THR A 348 9.43 -27.73 10.30
CA THR A 348 10.33 -26.93 11.14
C THR A 348 11.35 -26.12 10.35
N PHE A 349 11.54 -26.39 9.06
CA PHE A 349 12.52 -25.73 8.20
C PHE A 349 12.45 -24.19 8.28
N LYS A 350 11.25 -23.61 8.14
CA LYS A 350 11.08 -22.14 8.19
C LYS A 350 11.38 -21.57 9.58
N ASP A 351 10.99 -22.28 10.64
CA ASP A 351 11.23 -21.86 12.02
C ASP A 351 12.73 -21.91 12.34
N ARG A 352 13.45 -22.96 11.93
CA ARG A 352 14.92 -23.08 12.04
C ARG A 352 15.66 -22.02 11.23
N ALA A 353 15.24 -21.78 9.98
CA ALA A 353 15.82 -20.73 9.14
C ALA A 353 15.62 -19.32 9.74
N ALA A 354 14.43 -19.03 10.26
CA ALA A 354 14.14 -17.77 10.95
C ALA A 354 14.93 -17.63 12.25
N LEU A 355 15.07 -18.70 13.02
CA LEU A 355 15.88 -18.75 14.24
C LEU A 355 17.34 -18.43 13.93
N LYS A 356 17.91 -19.02 12.88
CA LYS A 356 19.27 -18.73 12.40
C LYS A 356 19.42 -17.26 11.97
N ALA A 357 18.49 -16.75 11.16
CA ALA A 357 18.53 -15.35 10.72
C ALA A 357 18.44 -14.35 11.89
N ASN A 358 17.62 -14.65 12.91
CA ASN A 358 17.53 -13.85 14.14
C ASN A 358 18.84 -13.88 14.94
N TYR A 359 19.46 -15.06 15.07
CA TYR A 359 20.76 -15.21 15.71
C TYR A 359 21.83 -14.38 14.99
N GLU A 360 21.93 -14.49 13.66
CA GLU A 360 22.86 -13.70 12.84
C GLU A 360 22.61 -12.19 12.95
N THR A 361 21.35 -11.76 12.96
CA THR A 361 20.97 -10.35 13.13
C THR A 361 21.35 -9.81 14.51
N ASN A 362 21.08 -10.57 15.57
CA ASN A 362 21.42 -10.17 16.93
C ASN A 362 22.94 -10.13 17.15
N LEU A 363 23.67 -11.08 16.54
CA LEU A 363 25.12 -11.07 16.53
C LEU A 363 25.66 -9.83 15.82
N TYR A 364 25.14 -9.49 14.65
CA TYR A 364 25.51 -8.28 13.91
C TYR A 364 25.22 -6.99 14.69
N LYS A 365 24.07 -6.89 15.37
CA LYS A 365 23.75 -5.75 16.25
C LYS A 365 24.74 -5.62 17.41
N LEU A 366 25.11 -6.74 18.03
CA LEU A 366 26.10 -6.78 19.10
C LEU A 366 27.48 -6.32 18.58
N GLU A 367 27.86 -6.71 17.37
CA GLU A 367 29.10 -6.26 16.73
C GLU A 367 29.08 -4.76 16.38
N LEU A 368 27.94 -4.24 15.94
CA LEU A 368 27.76 -2.80 15.71
C LEU A 368 27.85 -2.01 17.02
N GLU A 369 27.26 -2.53 18.09
CA GLU A 369 27.36 -1.94 19.43
C GLU A 369 28.85 -1.81 19.84
N ILE A 370 29.63 -2.90 19.71
CA ILE A 370 31.08 -2.89 19.98
C ILE A 370 31.82 -1.86 19.10
N LYS A 371 31.53 -1.84 17.80
CA LYS A 371 32.18 -0.92 16.84
C LYS A 371 31.82 0.56 17.07
N SER A 372 30.70 0.83 17.73
CA SER A 372 30.24 2.19 18.02
C SER A 372 30.85 2.79 19.30
N GLN A 373 31.55 1.99 20.11
CA GLN A 373 32.17 2.43 21.36
C GLN A 373 33.64 2.85 21.15
N SER A 374 34.08 3.86 21.90
CA SER A 374 35.50 4.23 21.98
C SER A 374 36.33 3.14 22.71
N PRO A 375 37.64 3.00 22.43
CA PRO A 375 38.52 2.06 23.14
C PRO A 375 38.46 2.17 24.67
N GLU A 376 38.26 3.37 25.21
CA GLU A 376 38.15 3.62 26.65
C GLU A 376 36.83 3.09 27.24
N ALA A 377 35.74 3.18 26.48
CA ALA A 377 34.41 2.69 26.88
C ALA A 377 34.32 1.15 26.83
N LEU A 378 35.18 0.50 26.04
CA LEU A 378 35.23 -0.96 25.95
C LEU A 378 35.95 -1.62 27.15
N ARG A 379 36.80 -0.87 27.88
CA ARG A 379 37.51 -1.40 29.06
C ARG A 379 36.53 -1.84 30.14
N GLY A 380 36.55 -3.12 30.48
CA GLY A 380 35.67 -3.73 31.48
C GLY A 380 34.31 -4.23 30.96
N LEU A 381 33.97 -3.98 29.69
CA LEU A 381 32.76 -4.51 29.05
C LEU A 381 33.02 -5.76 28.19
N GLU A 382 34.28 -6.10 27.95
CA GLU A 382 34.71 -7.23 27.10
C GLU A 382 34.11 -8.57 27.57
N GLN A 383 34.08 -8.82 28.88
CA GLN A 383 33.46 -10.02 29.46
C GLN A 383 31.94 -10.03 29.25
N SER A 384 31.28 -8.87 29.43
CA SER A 384 29.83 -8.76 29.19
C SER A 384 29.46 -9.03 27.74
N PHE A 385 30.23 -8.51 26.78
CA PHE A 385 30.03 -8.79 25.36
C PHE A 385 30.29 -10.27 25.02
N ALA A 386 31.33 -10.88 25.59
CA ALA A 386 31.62 -12.30 25.42
C ALA A 386 30.49 -13.18 25.99
N GLU A 387 29.96 -12.86 27.17
CA GLU A 387 28.83 -13.57 27.78
C GLU A 387 27.54 -13.41 26.97
N ARG A 388 27.23 -12.19 26.50
CA ARG A 388 26.06 -11.94 25.63
C ARG A 388 26.16 -12.73 24.33
N LYS A 389 27.33 -12.76 23.71
CA LYS A 389 27.58 -13.56 22.49
C LYS A 389 27.44 -15.06 22.76
N LYS A 390 28.00 -15.56 23.87
CA LYS A 390 27.89 -16.96 24.29
C LYS A 390 26.41 -17.33 24.51
N LYS A 391 25.66 -16.52 25.25
CA LYS A 391 24.23 -16.74 25.52
C LYS A 391 23.39 -16.73 24.26
N LEU A 392 23.66 -15.83 23.31
CA LEU A 392 22.99 -15.84 22.00
C LEU A 392 23.20 -17.15 21.25
N LYS A 393 24.44 -17.67 21.27
CA LYS A 393 24.80 -18.94 20.63
C LYS A 393 24.15 -20.13 21.32
N GLU A 394 24.24 -20.23 22.65
CA GLU A 394 23.64 -21.31 23.44
C GLU A 394 22.12 -21.37 23.25
N ASN A 395 21.45 -20.21 23.26
CA ASN A 395 20.00 -20.14 23.01
C ASN A 395 19.63 -20.60 21.59
N TYR A 396 20.43 -20.20 20.59
CA TYR A 396 20.23 -20.63 19.20
C TYR A 396 20.40 -22.15 19.05
N GLU A 397 21.52 -22.70 19.55
CA GLU A 397 21.84 -24.12 19.41
C GLU A 397 20.83 -25.01 20.15
N ALA A 398 20.41 -24.61 21.35
CA ALA A 398 19.41 -25.35 22.12
C ALA A 398 18.06 -25.40 21.42
N GLU A 399 17.59 -24.28 20.87
CA GLU A 399 16.30 -24.19 20.20
C GLU A 399 16.33 -24.85 18.81
N ASP A 400 17.43 -24.73 18.07
CA ASP A 400 17.59 -25.42 16.78
C ASP A 400 17.61 -26.94 16.95
N ALA A 401 18.34 -27.44 17.96
CA ALA A 401 18.37 -28.87 18.29
C ALA A 401 17.00 -29.38 18.75
N ARG A 402 16.22 -28.55 19.45
CA ARG A 402 14.85 -28.88 19.85
C ARG A 402 13.93 -28.99 18.62
N LEU A 403 14.02 -28.05 17.68
CA LEU A 403 13.22 -28.06 16.45
C LEU A 403 13.62 -29.20 15.49
N GLU A 404 14.89 -29.59 15.49
CA GLU A 404 15.40 -30.71 14.70
C GLU A 404 14.86 -32.06 15.17
N LYS A 405 14.69 -32.24 16.48
CA LYS A 405 14.22 -33.49 17.10
C LYS A 405 12.69 -33.57 17.21
N LEU A 406 11.98 -32.53 16.78
CA LEU A 406 10.53 -32.45 16.91
C LEU A 406 9.84 -33.61 16.20
N ASP A 407 9.10 -34.40 16.96
CA ASP A 407 8.27 -35.50 16.47
C ASP A 407 6.78 -35.29 16.78
N SER A 408 5.96 -36.28 16.41
CA SER A 408 4.51 -36.26 16.64
C SER A 408 4.13 -36.19 18.13
N SER A 409 4.89 -36.87 19.01
CA SER A 409 4.64 -36.89 20.46
C SER A 409 4.95 -35.54 21.09
N GLU A 410 6.09 -34.94 20.74
CA GLU A 410 6.50 -33.63 21.21
C GLU A 410 5.57 -32.52 20.70
N LEU A 411 5.20 -32.56 19.41
CA LEU A 411 4.26 -31.60 18.84
C LEU A 411 2.87 -31.72 19.48
N ALA A 412 2.40 -32.94 19.75
CA ALA A 412 1.12 -33.17 20.44
C ALA A 412 1.13 -32.57 21.86
N LYS A 413 2.20 -32.75 22.63
CA LYS A 413 2.36 -32.15 23.97
C LYS A 413 2.33 -30.61 23.91
N GLU A 414 2.99 -30.02 22.92
CA GLU A 414 3.02 -28.58 22.73
C GLU A 414 1.63 -28.03 22.32
N MET A 415 0.89 -28.75 21.48
CA MET A 415 -0.49 -28.37 21.14
C MET A 415 -1.44 -28.49 22.34
N ASP A 416 -1.31 -29.55 23.16
CA ASP A 416 -2.11 -29.71 24.38
C ASP A 416 -1.86 -28.58 25.38
N LYS A 417 -0.59 -28.19 25.57
CA LYS A 417 -0.23 -27.04 26.41
C LYS A 417 -0.88 -25.75 25.92
N ARG A 418 -0.89 -25.51 24.62
CA ARG A 418 -1.52 -24.32 24.01
C ARG A 418 -3.03 -24.33 24.11
N ILE A 419 -3.67 -25.47 23.88
CA ILE A 419 -5.11 -25.62 24.05
C ILE A 419 -5.50 -25.31 25.50
N ALA A 420 -4.73 -25.81 26.48
CA ALA A 420 -4.94 -25.47 27.90
C ALA A 420 -4.75 -23.97 28.19
N GLU A 421 -3.73 -23.34 27.61
CA GLU A 421 -3.50 -21.89 27.73
C GLU A 421 -4.64 -21.07 27.11
N TYR A 422 -5.11 -21.45 25.92
CA TYR A 422 -6.23 -20.80 25.26
C TYR A 422 -7.53 -20.95 26.03
N ASN A 423 -7.80 -22.13 26.60
CA ASN A 423 -8.97 -22.34 27.47
C ASN A 423 -8.91 -21.46 28.72
N LYS A 424 -7.73 -21.34 29.35
CA LYS A 424 -7.53 -20.42 30.48
C LYS A 424 -7.78 -18.97 30.08
N LEU A 425 -7.21 -18.51 28.96
CA LEU A 425 -7.40 -17.14 28.46
C LEU A 425 -8.87 -16.85 28.07
N LYS A 426 -9.59 -17.86 27.58
CA LYS A 426 -11.04 -17.81 27.30
C LYS A 426 -11.85 -17.57 28.57
N GLU A 427 -11.54 -18.30 29.65
CA GLU A 427 -12.21 -18.17 30.95
C GLU A 427 -11.98 -16.80 31.59
N GLU A 428 -10.78 -16.24 31.44
CA GLU A 428 -10.41 -14.92 31.98
C GLU A 428 -11.20 -13.75 31.36
N LYS A 429 -11.73 -13.91 30.13
CA LYS A 429 -12.53 -12.90 29.40
C LYS A 429 -11.88 -11.50 29.35
N ARG A 430 -10.55 -11.45 29.27
CA ARG A 430 -9.76 -10.20 29.23
C ARG A 430 -8.97 -10.00 27.94
N THR A 431 -8.97 -10.99 27.06
CA THR A 431 -8.26 -10.89 25.78
C THR A 431 -9.20 -10.41 24.70
N TYR A 432 -8.78 -9.40 23.96
CA TYR A 432 -9.52 -8.84 22.85
C TYR A 432 -8.75 -8.98 21.54
N SER A 433 -9.47 -9.09 20.44
CA SER A 433 -8.93 -8.91 19.10
C SER A 433 -9.56 -7.68 18.47
N SER A 434 -8.76 -6.96 17.68
CA SER A 434 -9.27 -5.87 16.87
C SER A 434 -9.00 -6.09 15.39
N VAL A 435 -10.00 -5.78 14.57
CA VAL A 435 -9.87 -5.63 13.13
C VAL A 435 -10.03 -4.14 12.83
N SER A 436 -9.08 -3.58 12.09
CA SER A 436 -9.11 -2.18 11.70
C SER A 436 -9.05 -2.02 10.20
N GLY A 437 -9.71 -0.99 9.69
CA GLY A 437 -9.78 -0.69 8.27
C GLY A 437 -10.19 0.76 8.03
N THR A 438 -10.58 1.02 6.79
CA THR A 438 -11.13 2.29 6.33
C THR A 438 -12.58 2.07 5.90
N MET A 439 -13.46 3.02 6.20
CA MET A 439 -14.83 3.05 5.71
C MET A 439 -15.24 4.48 5.37
N TRP A 440 -16.32 4.66 4.62
CA TRP A 440 -16.76 5.98 4.17
C TRP A 440 -18.29 6.05 4.14
N ILE A 441 -18.84 7.25 4.36
CA ILE A 441 -20.30 7.45 4.32
C ILE A 441 -20.78 7.23 2.90
N MET A 442 -21.64 6.23 2.73
CA MET A 442 -22.26 5.88 1.45
C MET A 442 -23.68 6.42 1.34
N ASP A 443 -24.47 6.23 2.39
CA ASP A 443 -25.89 6.56 2.38
C ASP A 443 -26.34 6.85 3.83
N PHE A 444 -27.57 7.34 3.99
CA PHE A 444 -28.22 7.50 5.28
C PHE A 444 -29.73 7.33 5.14
N MET A 445 -30.37 6.83 6.18
CA MET A 445 -31.83 6.72 6.24
C MET A 445 -32.43 8.11 6.36
N LEU A 446 -33.42 8.42 5.51
CA LEU A 446 -34.18 9.66 5.63
C LEU A 446 -35.10 9.56 6.86
N PRO A 447 -35.17 10.61 7.69
CA PRO A 447 -36.02 10.62 8.88
C PRO A 447 -37.51 10.61 8.49
N GLU A 448 -38.33 9.90 9.27
CA GLU A 448 -39.78 9.78 9.00
C GLU A 448 -40.55 11.09 9.25
N ASN A 449 -40.07 11.93 10.17
CA ASN A 449 -40.72 13.19 10.56
C ASN A 449 -39.96 14.40 10.02
N SER A 450 -40.70 15.35 9.41
CA SER A 450 -40.15 16.62 8.95
C SER A 450 -39.53 17.40 10.12
N GLY A 451 -38.23 17.66 10.06
CA GLY A 451 -37.49 18.44 11.07
C GLY A 451 -36.54 17.65 11.97
N LYS A 452 -36.57 16.31 11.94
CA LYS A 452 -35.52 15.47 12.54
C LYS A 452 -34.32 15.32 11.60
N GLY A 453 -33.12 15.16 12.14
CA GLY A 453 -31.92 14.80 11.37
C GLY A 453 -31.74 13.29 11.26
N ALA A 454 -30.90 12.84 10.34
CA ALA A 454 -30.58 11.43 10.17
C ALA A 454 -29.76 10.90 11.36
N THR A 455 -30.16 9.75 11.91
CA THR A 455 -29.44 9.03 12.98
C THR A 455 -28.93 7.66 12.56
N LYS A 456 -29.27 7.21 11.34
CA LYS A 456 -28.89 5.90 10.79
C LYS A 456 -28.10 6.09 9.50
N PHE A 457 -26.86 5.62 9.50
CA PHE A 457 -25.92 5.81 8.40
C PHE A 457 -25.43 4.47 7.87
N TYR A 458 -25.12 4.45 6.57
CA TYR A 458 -24.59 3.31 5.85
C TYR A 458 -23.19 3.62 5.36
N PHE A 459 -22.24 2.75 5.69
CA PHE A 459 -20.82 2.94 5.40
C PHE A 459 -20.34 1.84 4.44
N GLY A 460 -19.72 2.24 3.35
CA GLY A 460 -19.02 1.33 2.45
C GLY A 460 -17.63 0.98 3.00
N THR A 461 -17.26 -0.30 2.91
CA THR A 461 -15.92 -0.80 3.26
C THR A 461 -15.63 -2.13 2.53
N ASN A 462 -14.51 -2.79 2.83
CA ASN A 462 -14.24 -4.14 2.35
C ASN A 462 -15.00 -5.21 3.16
N SER A 463 -15.32 -6.32 2.51
CA SER A 463 -15.94 -7.48 3.15
C SER A 463 -15.03 -8.07 4.25
N HIS A 464 -13.71 -8.13 4.03
CA HIS A 464 -12.80 -8.61 5.06
C HIS A 464 -12.64 -7.66 6.27
N VAL A 465 -12.93 -6.37 6.11
CA VAL A 465 -13.00 -5.41 7.23
C VAL A 465 -14.31 -5.60 7.98
N ALA A 466 -15.43 -5.68 7.26
CA ALA A 466 -16.76 -5.91 7.82
C ALA A 466 -16.88 -7.26 8.55
N LYS A 467 -16.13 -8.30 8.13
CA LYS A 467 -16.00 -9.58 8.85
C LYS A 467 -15.50 -9.41 10.30
N GLY A 468 -14.79 -8.31 10.61
CA GLY A 468 -14.40 -7.97 11.97
C GLY A 468 -15.58 -7.67 12.89
N LEU A 469 -16.74 -7.33 12.33
CA LEU A 469 -17.99 -7.19 13.05
C LEU A 469 -18.65 -8.56 13.22
N THR A 470 -18.76 -9.02 14.47
CA THR A 470 -19.36 -10.31 14.82
C THR A 470 -20.43 -10.10 15.89
N ASN A 471 -21.20 -11.14 16.20
CA ASN A 471 -22.11 -11.13 17.35
C ASN A 471 -21.39 -10.99 18.72
N LYS A 472 -20.05 -11.06 18.73
CA LYS A 472 -19.18 -10.87 19.90
C LYS A 472 -18.47 -9.51 19.91
N THR A 473 -18.79 -8.63 18.97
CA THR A 473 -18.25 -7.26 18.97
C THR A 473 -18.80 -6.52 20.18
N THR A 474 -17.89 -6.05 21.04
CA THR A 474 -18.24 -5.35 22.28
C THR A 474 -17.94 -3.86 22.20
N LYS A 475 -17.02 -3.47 21.30
CA LYS A 475 -16.59 -2.08 21.12
C LYS A 475 -16.31 -1.81 19.65
N PHE A 476 -16.53 -0.57 19.22
CA PHE A 476 -15.97 -0.07 17.98
C PHE A 476 -15.55 1.38 18.11
N SER A 477 -14.67 1.83 17.23
CA SER A 477 -14.29 3.23 17.14
C SER A 477 -14.25 3.70 15.70
N VAL A 478 -14.54 4.98 15.50
CA VAL A 478 -14.40 5.67 14.22
C VAL A 478 -13.56 6.92 14.43
N SER A 479 -12.51 7.12 13.63
CA SER A 479 -11.67 8.32 13.65
C SER A 479 -11.70 9.01 12.30
N ARG A 480 -11.80 10.33 12.30
CA ARG A 480 -11.98 11.13 11.08
C ARG A 480 -11.40 12.53 11.20
N LEU A 481 -11.03 13.13 10.08
CA LEU A 481 -10.59 14.51 9.98
C LEU A 481 -11.74 15.47 10.35
N ASN A 482 -11.49 16.41 11.26
CA ASN A 482 -12.42 17.48 11.65
C ASN A 482 -12.71 18.41 10.47
N GLU A 483 -13.84 19.11 10.52
CA GLU A 483 -14.17 20.16 9.55
C GLU A 483 -13.17 21.33 9.62
N ASN A 484 -13.15 22.16 8.57
CA ASN A 484 -12.37 23.41 8.49
C ASN A 484 -10.85 23.24 8.47
N VAL A 485 -10.35 22.04 8.15
CA VAL A 485 -8.92 21.83 7.90
C VAL A 485 -8.53 22.44 6.55
N GLY A 486 -7.46 23.22 6.54
CA GLY A 486 -6.93 23.89 5.34
C GLY A 486 -6.22 22.92 4.41
N VAL A 487 -6.40 23.11 3.10
CA VAL A 487 -5.57 22.46 2.07
C VAL A 487 -4.09 22.85 2.26
N GLY A 488 -3.17 21.95 1.93
CA GLY A 488 -1.74 22.07 2.20
C GLY A 488 -1.33 21.66 3.61
N SER A 489 -2.29 21.25 4.46
CA SER A 489 -2.02 20.79 5.83
C SER A 489 -1.15 19.53 5.83
N HIS A 490 -0.15 19.55 6.71
CA HIS A 490 0.59 18.37 7.12
C HIS A 490 0.15 17.93 8.52
N PHE A 491 -0.02 16.63 8.74
CA PHE A 491 -0.57 16.05 9.97
C PHE A 491 0.46 15.26 10.77
N ARG A 492 0.15 15.06 12.05
CA ARG A 492 0.74 14.02 12.90
C ARG A 492 -0.06 12.72 12.74
N LEU A 493 0.32 11.66 13.46
CA LEU A 493 -0.51 10.46 13.56
C LEU A 493 -1.89 10.80 14.10
N ASN A 494 -2.93 10.09 13.66
CA ASN A 494 -4.33 10.47 13.86
C ASN A 494 -4.67 10.76 15.33
N ASP A 495 -4.27 9.89 16.27
CA ASP A 495 -4.60 10.11 17.69
C ASP A 495 -3.79 11.28 18.33
N LEU A 496 -2.71 11.72 17.69
CA LEU A 496 -1.77 12.76 18.16
C LEU A 496 -1.98 14.13 17.50
N ASP A 497 -3.05 14.30 16.74
CA ASP A 497 -3.35 15.51 15.99
C ASP A 497 -4.75 16.02 16.39
N ASP A 498 -4.86 17.31 16.68
CA ASP A 498 -6.11 17.96 17.12
C ASP A 498 -7.11 18.18 15.98
N ARG A 499 -6.66 18.04 14.74
CA ARG A 499 -7.53 18.06 13.55
C ARG A 499 -8.20 16.71 13.31
N PHE A 500 -7.94 15.70 14.13
CA PHE A 500 -8.65 14.42 14.10
C PHE A 500 -9.41 14.21 15.41
N THR A 501 -10.56 13.55 15.30
CA THR A 501 -11.34 13.10 16.46
C THR A 501 -11.69 11.64 16.29
N ARG A 502 -11.32 10.83 17.30
CA ARG A 502 -11.76 9.44 17.45
C ARG A 502 -12.96 9.38 18.37
N PHE A 503 -14.05 8.81 17.87
CA PHE A 503 -15.25 8.47 18.63
C PHE A 503 -15.21 6.98 18.92
N SER A 504 -15.28 6.61 20.20
CA SER A 504 -15.28 5.22 20.64
C SER A 504 -16.58 4.89 21.34
N PHE A 505 -17.11 3.71 21.05
CA PHE A 505 -18.36 3.20 21.56
C PHE A 505 -18.11 1.84 22.23
N ASP A 506 -18.37 1.77 23.54
CA ASP A 506 -18.24 0.59 24.37
C ASP A 506 -19.61 -0.05 24.64
N ASN A 507 -19.64 -1.33 24.99
CA ASN A 507 -20.86 -2.09 25.29
C ASN A 507 -21.93 -1.99 24.18
N VAL A 508 -21.48 -2.18 22.94
CA VAL A 508 -22.32 -2.06 21.75
C VAL A 508 -23.48 -3.04 21.82
N GLU A 509 -24.70 -2.52 21.75
CA GLU A 509 -25.90 -3.34 21.79
C GLU A 509 -26.04 -4.20 20.53
N LYS A 510 -26.73 -5.33 20.68
CA LYS A 510 -27.07 -6.20 19.55
C LYS A 510 -27.93 -5.42 18.55
N ASP A 511 -27.67 -5.62 17.26
CA ASP A 511 -28.38 -4.98 16.14
C ASP A 511 -28.21 -3.44 16.04
N ALA A 512 -27.36 -2.82 16.86
CA ALA A 512 -27.04 -1.39 16.76
C ALA A 512 -26.04 -1.09 15.62
N ILE A 513 -25.24 -2.09 15.26
CA ILE A 513 -24.35 -2.07 14.10
C ILE A 513 -24.47 -3.40 13.36
N ASN A 514 -24.66 -3.36 12.04
CA ASN A 514 -24.94 -4.55 11.24
C ASN A 514 -24.19 -4.53 9.90
N VAL A 515 -23.66 -5.66 9.47
CA VAL A 515 -23.31 -5.83 8.05
C VAL A 515 -24.59 -6.14 7.29
N ILE A 516 -25.04 -5.21 6.45
CA ILE A 516 -26.33 -5.35 5.76
C ILE A 516 -26.18 -5.88 4.33
N PHE A 517 -25.03 -5.67 3.70
CA PHE A 517 -24.73 -6.19 2.38
C PHE A 517 -23.27 -6.62 2.32
N GLN A 518 -23.01 -7.76 1.69
CA GLN A 518 -21.69 -8.23 1.30
C GLN A 518 -21.79 -8.73 -0.13
N ALA A 519 -20.83 -8.35 -0.98
CA ALA A 519 -20.81 -8.77 -2.38
C ALA A 519 -20.28 -10.22 -2.51
N THR A 520 -20.99 -11.16 -1.91
CA THR A 520 -20.73 -12.60 -1.93
C THR A 520 -21.92 -13.33 -2.53
N ASP A 521 -21.73 -14.33 -3.39
CA ASP A 521 -22.82 -15.12 -3.97
C ASP A 521 -23.91 -14.20 -4.59
N PHE A 522 -23.45 -13.29 -5.45
CA PHE A 522 -24.25 -12.23 -6.04
C PHE A 522 -24.59 -12.49 -7.51
N LEU A 523 -24.13 -13.60 -8.10
CA LEU A 523 -24.39 -14.02 -9.48
C LEU A 523 -25.13 -15.35 -9.54
N ASP A 524 -25.88 -15.58 -10.61
CA ASP A 524 -26.61 -16.84 -10.84
C ASP A 524 -25.68 -18.03 -11.12
N SER A 525 -24.55 -17.77 -11.79
CA SER A 525 -23.49 -18.75 -12.01
C SER A 525 -22.51 -18.78 -10.85
N LYS A 526 -21.90 -19.95 -10.60
CA LYS A 526 -20.81 -20.10 -9.62
C LYS A 526 -19.48 -20.40 -10.29
N PRO A 527 -18.33 -20.08 -9.66
CA PRO A 527 -17.02 -20.35 -10.23
C PRO A 527 -16.81 -21.82 -10.67
N SER A 528 -17.31 -22.78 -9.90
CA SER A 528 -17.16 -24.21 -10.18
C SER A 528 -17.89 -24.70 -11.44
N ASP A 529 -18.84 -23.92 -11.98
CA ASP A 529 -19.51 -24.25 -13.24
C ASP A 529 -18.54 -24.23 -14.44
N PHE A 530 -17.48 -23.42 -14.33
CA PHE A 530 -16.50 -23.21 -15.37
C PHE A 530 -15.26 -24.10 -15.23
N LEU A 531 -15.03 -24.71 -14.07
CA LEU A 531 -13.79 -25.41 -13.76
C LEU A 531 -13.70 -26.79 -14.42
N GLU A 532 -12.47 -27.23 -14.66
CA GLU A 532 -12.15 -28.63 -15.02
C GLU A 532 -12.56 -29.60 -13.92
N SER A 533 -12.81 -30.87 -14.28
CA SER A 533 -13.51 -31.86 -13.47
C SER A 533 -12.91 -32.05 -12.06
N SER A 534 -11.59 -32.05 -11.92
CA SER A 534 -10.91 -32.17 -10.62
C SER A 534 -11.12 -30.94 -9.75
N GLN A 535 -10.94 -29.75 -10.31
CA GLN A 535 -11.15 -28.49 -9.58
C GLN A 535 -12.63 -28.19 -9.33
N LYS A 536 -13.53 -28.61 -10.22
CA LYS A 536 -14.97 -28.54 -10.02
C LYS A 536 -15.40 -29.37 -8.81
N ALA A 537 -14.86 -30.58 -8.66
CA ALA A 537 -15.10 -31.41 -7.48
C ALA A 537 -14.50 -30.76 -6.20
N LYS A 538 -13.28 -30.23 -6.28
CA LYS A 538 -12.60 -29.60 -5.14
C LYS A 538 -13.28 -28.32 -4.65
N PHE A 539 -13.84 -27.53 -5.58
CA PHE A 539 -14.38 -26.20 -5.32
C PHE A 539 -15.90 -26.13 -5.52
N GLY A 540 -16.61 -27.26 -5.42
CA GLY A 540 -18.06 -27.34 -5.68
C GLY A 540 -18.91 -26.41 -4.82
N ASP A 541 -18.46 -26.14 -3.58
CA ASP A 541 -19.11 -25.29 -2.57
C ASP A 541 -18.50 -23.87 -2.48
N VAL A 542 -17.60 -23.50 -3.40
CA VAL A 542 -16.94 -22.19 -3.44
C VAL A 542 -17.71 -21.27 -4.39
N GLU A 543 -18.09 -20.09 -3.90
CA GLU A 543 -18.78 -19.06 -4.70
C GLU A 543 -17.83 -17.92 -5.08
N GLU A 544 -18.36 -16.96 -5.83
CA GLU A 544 -17.72 -15.69 -6.12
C GLU A 544 -17.89 -14.67 -4.98
N PHE A 545 -16.90 -13.78 -4.86
CA PHE A 545 -17.07 -12.54 -4.12
C PHE A 545 -16.32 -11.38 -4.78
N MET A 546 -16.77 -10.18 -4.44
CA MET A 546 -16.01 -8.94 -4.54
C MET A 546 -15.81 -8.41 -3.14
N ASP A 547 -14.62 -7.89 -2.83
CA ASP A 547 -14.28 -7.47 -1.47
C ASP A 547 -14.93 -6.14 -1.09
N PHE A 548 -16.26 -6.15 -0.98
CA PHE A 548 -17.08 -5.00 -0.67
C PHE A 548 -18.20 -5.40 0.29
N ALA A 549 -18.46 -4.53 1.26
CA ALA A 549 -19.56 -4.66 2.20
C ALA A 549 -20.10 -3.29 2.60
N VAL A 550 -21.33 -3.31 3.11
CA VAL A 550 -22.00 -2.13 3.67
C VAL A 550 -22.36 -2.41 5.12
N ILE A 551 -21.93 -1.50 6.00
CA ILE A 551 -22.22 -1.52 7.43
C ILE A 551 -23.27 -0.46 7.72
N GLU A 552 -24.34 -0.83 8.41
CA GLU A 552 -25.30 0.08 9.00
C GLU A 552 -24.91 0.39 10.44
N ILE A 553 -24.95 1.66 10.81
CA ILE A 553 -24.79 2.14 12.19
C ILE A 553 -26.06 2.89 12.58
N ASP A 554 -26.73 2.42 13.63
CA ASP A 554 -27.89 3.06 14.25
C ASP A 554 -27.43 3.86 15.48
N PHE A 555 -27.10 5.14 15.29
CA PHE A 555 -26.56 5.97 16.35
C PHE A 555 -27.58 6.26 17.46
N GLU A 556 -28.88 6.13 17.19
CA GLU A 556 -29.93 6.31 18.20
C GLU A 556 -29.81 5.24 19.28
N LYS A 557 -29.63 3.98 18.89
CA LYS A 557 -29.35 2.87 19.82
C LYS A 557 -28.00 3.01 20.50
N ILE A 558 -26.96 3.34 19.74
CA ILE A 558 -25.57 3.39 20.27
C ILE A 558 -25.39 4.50 21.31
N LEU A 559 -26.11 5.62 21.16
CA LEU A 559 -25.96 6.79 22.03
C LEU A 559 -27.00 6.86 23.16
N GLU A 560 -27.90 5.88 23.30
CA GLU A 560 -28.92 5.83 24.36
C GLU A 560 -28.27 5.93 25.76
N ASN A 561 -27.14 5.25 25.97
CA ASN A 561 -26.36 5.25 27.21
C ASN A 561 -25.00 5.96 27.10
N LYS A 562 -24.94 7.07 26.34
CA LYS A 562 -23.69 7.80 26.02
C LYS A 562 -22.83 8.22 27.24
N THR A 563 -23.40 8.39 28.43
CA THR A 563 -22.63 8.75 29.63
C THR A 563 -21.67 7.66 30.10
N LYS A 564 -21.93 6.39 29.75
CA LYS A 564 -21.09 5.23 30.11
C LYS A 564 -20.35 4.63 28.92
N ASN A 565 -20.94 4.75 27.73
CA ASN A 565 -20.55 3.95 26.56
C ASN A 565 -19.92 4.77 25.44
N PHE A 566 -19.80 6.10 25.56
CA PHE A 566 -19.26 6.95 24.51
C PHE A 566 -18.03 7.72 24.98
N SER A 567 -17.03 7.83 24.12
CA SER A 567 -15.94 8.78 24.31
C SER A 567 -15.51 9.44 23.01
N ALA A 568 -15.04 10.69 23.14
CA ALA A 568 -14.42 11.44 22.05
C ALA A 568 -12.99 11.82 22.45
N ILE A 569 -12.01 11.43 21.65
CA ILE A 569 -10.58 11.67 21.89
C ILE A 569 -10.00 12.44 20.71
N SER A 570 -9.27 13.52 21.00
CA SER A 570 -8.54 14.31 20.01
C SER A 570 -7.21 14.76 20.61
N ASN A 571 -6.12 14.68 19.85
CA ASN A 571 -4.76 14.95 20.34
C ASN A 571 -4.46 14.26 21.69
N ASN A 572 -4.81 12.97 21.80
CA ASN A 572 -4.73 12.13 23.00
C ASN A 572 -5.43 12.69 24.26
N LYS A 573 -6.33 13.66 24.12
CA LYS A 573 -7.11 14.24 25.20
C LYS A 573 -8.57 13.82 25.10
N ASN A 574 -9.18 13.55 26.25
CA ASN A 574 -10.60 13.21 26.34
C ASN A 574 -11.45 14.49 26.27
N HIS A 575 -12.34 14.54 25.27
CA HIS A 575 -13.27 15.65 25.01
C HIS A 575 -14.74 15.22 25.14
N SER A 576 -15.02 14.08 25.76
CA SER A 576 -16.37 13.50 25.85
C SER A 576 -17.39 14.46 26.47
N SER A 577 -16.97 15.27 27.45
CA SER A 577 -17.83 16.28 28.09
C SER A 577 -18.46 17.29 27.12
N ASN A 578 -17.80 17.56 25.97
CA ASN A 578 -18.32 18.45 24.93
C ASN A 578 -19.58 17.89 24.22
N TYR A 579 -19.88 16.60 24.41
CA TYR A 579 -20.94 15.90 23.69
C TYR A 579 -22.07 15.43 24.61
N LEU A 580 -21.82 15.22 25.91
CA LEU A 580 -22.80 14.58 26.82
C LEU A 580 -24.13 15.35 26.93
N ASN A 581 -24.12 16.67 26.81
CA ASN A 581 -25.32 17.52 26.89
C ASN A 581 -26.01 17.75 25.53
N LYS A 582 -25.47 17.23 24.42
CA LYS A 582 -26.03 17.41 23.07
C LYS A 582 -27.09 16.35 22.76
N SER A 583 -28.03 16.63 21.85
CA SER A 583 -28.95 15.59 21.37
C SER A 583 -28.19 14.53 20.55
N THR A 584 -28.83 13.38 20.30
CA THR A 584 -28.23 12.35 19.44
C THR A 584 -27.97 12.89 18.03
N GLU A 585 -28.91 13.62 17.46
CA GLU A 585 -28.78 14.23 16.12
C GLU A 585 -27.59 15.19 16.05
N ASP A 586 -27.39 16.02 17.08
CA ASP A 586 -26.26 16.93 17.15
C ASP A 586 -24.92 16.19 17.23
N ILE A 587 -24.86 15.09 17.97
CA ILE A 587 -23.65 14.26 18.06
C ILE A 587 -23.38 13.59 16.71
N VAL A 588 -24.40 13.02 16.06
CA VAL A 588 -24.29 12.38 14.74
C VAL A 588 -23.84 13.39 13.69
N LYS A 589 -24.37 14.62 13.72
CA LYS A 589 -23.92 15.73 12.87
C LYS A 589 -22.43 16.00 13.04
N LEU A 590 -21.91 15.99 14.27
CA LEU A 590 -20.48 16.20 14.54
C LEU A 590 -19.60 15.00 14.11
N ILE A 591 -20.08 13.77 14.31
CA ILE A 591 -19.38 12.55 13.88
C ILE A 591 -19.27 12.53 12.35
N THR A 592 -20.36 12.84 11.66
CA THR A 592 -20.48 12.74 10.19
C THR A 592 -20.04 13.99 9.45
N ASN A 593 -19.41 14.97 10.12
CA ASN A 593 -19.04 16.27 9.53
C ASN A 593 -20.21 16.95 8.79
N ASN A 594 -21.39 16.85 9.40
CA ASN A 594 -22.64 17.42 8.94
C ASN A 594 -23.01 16.99 7.50
N TYR A 595 -22.66 15.76 7.14
CA TYR A 595 -22.81 15.23 5.79
C TYR A 595 -24.24 15.36 5.24
N GLU A 596 -25.26 15.07 6.04
CA GLU A 596 -26.68 15.15 5.64
C GLU A 596 -27.04 16.50 4.98
N SER A 597 -26.55 17.61 5.54
CA SER A 597 -26.87 18.95 5.03
C SER A 597 -26.04 19.38 3.81
N LYS A 598 -24.85 18.78 3.60
CA LYS A 598 -23.90 19.12 2.54
C LYS A 598 -24.22 18.41 1.21
N LYS A 599 -25.39 18.70 0.64
CA LYS A 599 -25.93 18.00 -0.55
C LYS A 599 -24.99 18.02 -1.76
N ASP A 600 -24.26 19.11 -1.97
CA ASP A 600 -23.28 19.27 -3.06
C ASP A 600 -22.04 18.38 -2.88
N LYS A 601 -21.78 17.95 -1.64
CA LYS A 601 -20.67 17.06 -1.27
C LYS A 601 -21.08 15.60 -1.22
N HIS A 602 -22.36 15.25 -1.36
CA HIS A 602 -22.79 13.86 -1.32
C HIS A 602 -22.08 13.02 -2.38
N ILE A 603 -21.66 11.83 -1.98
CA ILE A 603 -21.09 10.84 -2.88
C ILE A 603 -22.09 10.50 -3.99
N LYS A 604 -21.56 10.19 -5.15
CA LYS A 604 -22.30 9.65 -6.29
C LYS A 604 -21.65 8.35 -6.71
N PHE A 605 -22.30 7.58 -7.57
CA PHE A 605 -21.69 6.42 -8.22
C PHE A 605 -21.51 6.69 -9.70
N ARG A 606 -20.38 6.26 -10.24
CA ARG A 606 -20.15 6.34 -11.68
C ARG A 606 -21.08 5.35 -12.39
N SER A 607 -21.85 5.82 -13.36
CA SER A 607 -22.81 4.99 -14.11
C SER A 607 -22.13 4.08 -15.14
N GLU A 608 -20.99 4.48 -15.69
CA GLU A 608 -20.25 3.72 -16.70
C GLU A 608 -18.90 3.22 -16.18
N SER A 609 -18.57 1.95 -16.42
CA SER A 609 -17.26 1.40 -16.05
C SER A 609 -16.17 1.86 -17.03
N TYR A 610 -14.93 1.95 -16.56
CA TYR A 610 -13.77 2.24 -17.44
C TYR A 610 -13.50 1.14 -18.46
N LEU A 611 -14.05 -0.06 -18.27
CA LEU A 611 -13.99 -1.11 -19.30
C LEU A 611 -14.86 -0.75 -20.52
N LYS A 612 -16.02 -0.11 -20.27
CA LYS A 612 -16.94 0.33 -21.33
C LYS A 612 -16.41 1.55 -22.08
N ASP A 613 -15.88 2.54 -21.36
CA ASP A 613 -15.25 3.73 -21.95
C ASP A 613 -13.90 4.03 -21.29
N TYR A 614 -12.85 3.39 -21.81
CA TYR A 614 -11.49 3.57 -21.32
C TYR A 614 -10.91 4.94 -21.70
N SER A 615 -11.45 5.61 -22.72
CA SER A 615 -10.96 6.91 -23.20
C SER A 615 -11.05 8.01 -22.15
N LYS A 616 -11.92 7.84 -21.14
CA LYS A 616 -12.07 8.76 -20.01
C LYS A 616 -10.91 8.72 -19.02
N ILE A 617 -10.12 7.64 -19.01
CA ILE A 617 -9.01 7.43 -18.05
C ILE A 617 -7.69 7.10 -18.76
N ASP A 618 -7.68 7.00 -20.09
CA ASP A 618 -6.50 6.74 -20.90
C ASP A 618 -5.57 7.97 -20.93
N ARG A 619 -4.61 7.99 -20.01
CA ARG A 619 -3.70 9.11 -19.82
C ARG A 619 -2.52 9.06 -20.78
N PRO A 620 -2.19 10.18 -21.48
CA PRO A 620 -0.96 10.23 -22.27
C PRO A 620 0.27 10.17 -21.36
N ILE A 621 1.30 9.46 -21.83
CA ILE A 621 2.58 9.31 -21.12
C ILE A 621 3.32 10.65 -21.00
N ILE A 622 3.28 11.45 -22.07
CA ILE A 622 3.89 12.78 -22.19
C ILE A 622 2.78 13.75 -22.58
N LEU A 623 2.78 14.93 -21.96
CA LEU A 623 1.87 16.03 -22.29
C LEU A 623 2.69 17.17 -22.89
N ASP A 624 2.37 17.58 -24.13
CA ASP A 624 2.92 18.81 -24.69
C ASP A 624 2.09 20.02 -24.22
N THR A 625 2.60 20.69 -23.19
CA THR A 625 1.92 21.85 -22.57
C THR A 625 1.82 23.06 -23.49
N LYS A 626 2.52 23.08 -24.63
CA LYS A 626 2.42 24.16 -25.63
C LYS A 626 1.19 24.00 -26.53
N LYS A 627 0.60 22.80 -26.60
CA LYS A 627 -0.58 22.53 -27.44
C LYS A 627 -1.85 22.59 -26.60
N LYS A 628 -2.62 23.67 -26.78
CA LYS A 628 -3.86 23.91 -26.02
C LYS A 628 -4.86 22.75 -26.09
N GLU A 629 -5.01 22.11 -27.24
CA GLU A 629 -5.93 20.96 -27.40
C GLU A 629 -5.49 19.72 -26.61
N GLU A 630 -4.18 19.43 -26.54
CA GLU A 630 -3.68 18.31 -25.73
C GLU A 630 -3.89 18.58 -24.23
N VAL A 631 -3.64 19.81 -23.78
CA VAL A 631 -3.89 20.23 -22.39
C VAL A 631 -5.37 20.15 -22.05
N LYS A 632 -6.25 20.61 -22.96
CA LYS A 632 -7.70 20.51 -22.77
C LYS A 632 -8.15 19.06 -22.65
N LYS A 633 -7.78 18.20 -23.62
CA LYS A 633 -8.10 16.77 -23.59
C LYS A 633 -7.59 16.10 -22.31
N PHE A 634 -6.38 16.44 -21.88
CA PHE A 634 -5.80 15.94 -20.65
C PHE A 634 -6.59 16.34 -19.40
N ASN A 635 -7.03 17.60 -19.32
CA ASN A 635 -7.82 18.11 -18.19
C ASN A 635 -9.25 17.53 -18.14
N ASP A 636 -9.78 17.13 -19.29
CA ASP A 636 -11.09 16.48 -19.40
C ASP A 636 -11.06 15.01 -18.94
N LEU A 637 -9.88 14.37 -18.88
CA LEU A 637 -9.74 13.02 -18.34
C LEU A 637 -10.12 12.97 -16.85
N ASP A 638 -10.59 11.80 -16.43
CA ASP A 638 -10.74 11.46 -15.04
C ASP A 638 -9.36 11.31 -14.38
N SER A 639 -9.31 11.61 -13.08
CA SER A 639 -8.20 11.23 -12.21
C SER A 639 -8.78 10.45 -11.04
N LEU A 640 -7.99 9.55 -10.47
CA LEU A 640 -8.36 8.75 -9.32
C LEU A 640 -7.87 9.42 -8.04
N TYR A 641 -8.76 9.51 -7.06
CA TYR A 641 -8.51 10.02 -5.73
C TYR A 641 -8.86 8.91 -4.75
N ILE A 642 -7.88 8.51 -3.96
CA ILE A 642 -7.96 7.45 -2.96
C ILE A 642 -7.41 8.01 -1.66
N LEU A 643 -8.16 7.80 -0.59
CA LEU A 643 -7.77 8.19 0.75
C LEU A 643 -8.15 7.08 1.72
N GLY A 644 -7.25 6.79 2.66
CA GLY A 644 -7.51 5.84 3.73
C GLY A 644 -6.57 6.00 4.90
N TYR A 645 -6.74 5.10 5.87
CA TYR A 645 -6.07 5.19 7.17
C TYR A 645 -5.33 3.88 7.50
N PRO A 646 -4.21 3.58 6.81
CA PRO A 646 -3.36 2.47 7.17
C PRO A 646 -2.73 2.65 8.57
N SER A 647 -2.32 1.52 9.15
CA SER A 647 -1.48 1.51 10.34
C SER A 647 -0.23 2.34 10.11
N ALA A 648 0.11 3.18 11.09
CA ALA A 648 1.30 4.01 11.08
C ALA A 648 2.59 3.19 11.06
N THR A 649 2.55 1.87 11.32
CA THR A 649 3.70 0.97 11.15
C THR A 649 4.28 1.04 9.72
N GLY A 650 3.45 1.34 8.72
CA GLY A 650 3.88 1.57 7.34
C GLY A 650 4.32 3.00 7.02
N ASP A 651 4.27 3.92 7.99
CA ASP A 651 4.62 5.33 7.79
C ASP A 651 6.12 5.55 7.75
N TYR A 652 6.68 5.35 6.56
CA TYR A 652 8.08 5.59 6.24
C TYR A 652 8.45 7.09 6.14
N PHE A 653 7.50 8.01 6.33
CA PHE A 653 7.77 9.44 6.43
C PHE A 653 8.02 9.90 7.87
N LEU A 654 7.84 9.04 8.88
CA LEU A 654 8.22 9.37 10.25
C LEU A 654 9.74 9.46 10.38
N GLU A 655 10.22 10.61 10.84
CA GLU A 655 11.64 10.90 10.97
C GLU A 655 12.12 10.55 12.39
N ASN A 656 13.23 9.82 12.50
CA ASN A 656 13.81 9.50 13.80
C ASN A 656 14.16 10.78 14.56
N TYR A 657 13.91 10.81 15.88
CA TYR A 657 14.17 11.91 16.80
C TYR A 657 13.35 13.21 16.58
N ILE A 658 12.83 13.46 15.37
CA ILE A 658 11.88 14.56 15.11
C ILE A 658 10.47 14.13 15.53
N ASP A 659 10.08 12.92 15.14
CA ASP A 659 8.76 12.35 15.40
C ASP A 659 8.81 11.32 16.55
N GLU A 660 9.67 11.52 17.56
CA GLU A 660 9.93 10.51 18.60
C GLU A 660 8.68 10.11 19.40
N ASP A 661 7.80 11.07 19.68
CA ASP A 661 6.53 10.85 20.36
C ASP A 661 5.55 10.03 19.50
N GLN A 662 5.56 10.25 18.18
CA GLN A 662 4.78 9.47 17.22
C GLN A 662 5.35 8.04 17.06
N GLN A 663 6.68 7.90 17.01
CA GLN A 663 7.37 6.61 16.93
C GLN A 663 7.03 5.70 18.11
N LYS A 664 6.84 6.27 19.31
CA LYS A 664 6.45 5.51 20.52
C LYS A 664 5.08 4.82 20.40
N VAL A 665 4.18 5.35 19.57
CA VAL A 665 2.80 4.85 19.42
C VAL A 665 2.51 4.30 18.02
N VAL A 666 3.51 4.21 17.15
CA VAL A 666 3.37 3.85 15.72
C VAL A 666 2.66 2.50 15.49
N LYS A 667 2.87 1.53 16.40
CA LYS A 667 2.28 0.19 16.29
C LYS A 667 0.79 0.13 16.62
N THR A 668 0.28 1.13 17.33
CA THR A 668 -1.10 1.19 17.83
C THR A 668 -1.89 2.34 17.24
N ASN A 669 -1.33 3.03 16.24
CA ASN A 669 -1.89 4.25 15.66
C ASN A 669 -1.98 4.15 14.14
N PHE A 670 -2.64 5.13 13.53
CA PHE A 670 -2.92 5.22 12.11
C PHE A 670 -2.47 6.57 11.57
N SER A 671 -2.32 6.65 10.26
CA SER A 671 -1.99 7.88 9.55
C SER A 671 -2.90 8.00 8.34
N MET A 672 -3.29 9.22 7.97
CA MET A 672 -4.00 9.47 6.72
C MET A 672 -3.05 9.30 5.53
N TRP A 673 -3.50 8.59 4.49
CA TRP A 673 -2.74 8.41 3.24
C TRP A 673 -3.60 8.75 2.04
N ILE A 674 -2.96 9.29 1.02
CA ILE A 674 -3.57 9.55 -0.28
C ILE A 674 -2.73 8.97 -1.42
N ASN A 675 -3.36 8.75 -2.57
CA ASN A 675 -2.66 8.33 -3.77
C ASN A 675 -1.96 9.51 -4.46
N ALA A 676 -0.86 9.97 -3.90
CA ALA A 676 -0.10 11.09 -4.45
C ALA A 676 1.41 10.85 -4.35
N ASP A 677 2.15 11.71 -5.05
CA ASP A 677 3.61 11.68 -5.14
C ASP A 677 4.28 12.18 -3.85
N GLU A 678 5.36 11.54 -3.44
CA GLU A 678 6.12 11.89 -2.23
C GLU A 678 6.70 13.31 -2.28
N LYS A 679 6.94 13.87 -3.47
CA LYS A 679 7.53 15.21 -3.63
C LYS A 679 6.72 16.34 -2.99
N TYR A 680 5.45 16.07 -2.68
CA TYR A 680 4.54 17.00 -2.02
C TYR A 680 4.62 16.93 -0.48
N TYR A 681 5.27 15.92 0.09
CA TYR A 681 5.40 15.76 1.53
C TYR A 681 6.14 16.96 2.15
N LYS A 682 5.52 17.64 3.13
CA LYS A 682 6.03 18.87 3.79
C LYS A 682 6.46 19.99 2.82
N ASN A 683 6.00 19.96 1.58
CA ASN A 683 6.47 20.83 0.50
C ASN A 683 5.31 21.50 -0.28
N VAL A 684 4.13 21.59 0.34
CA VAL A 684 2.91 22.15 -0.24
C VAL A 684 2.34 23.33 0.55
N SER A 685 2.88 23.61 1.75
CA SER A 685 2.43 24.74 2.56
C SER A 685 3.00 26.04 1.99
N THR A 686 2.12 26.92 1.53
CA THR A 686 2.45 28.32 1.28
C THR A 686 2.48 29.05 2.62
N GLN A 687 3.64 29.54 3.07
CA GLN A 687 3.64 30.68 3.98
C GLN A 687 2.90 31.83 3.29
N GLU A 688 2.12 32.62 4.04
CA GLU A 688 1.38 33.76 3.48
C GLU A 688 2.36 34.70 2.74
N GLY A 689 2.15 34.88 1.44
CA GLY A 689 3.02 35.70 0.57
C GLY A 689 4.18 34.97 -0.14
N ALA A 690 4.42 33.68 0.11
CA ALA A 690 5.45 32.90 -0.60
C ALA A 690 4.89 32.21 -1.87
N PRO A 691 5.61 32.21 -3.01
CA PRO A 691 5.20 31.47 -4.19
C PRO A 691 5.17 29.96 -3.91
N SER A 692 4.15 29.26 -4.41
CA SER A 692 4.02 27.80 -4.27
C SER A 692 5.22 27.10 -4.91
N ASN A 693 5.80 26.12 -4.21
CA ASN A 693 6.88 25.27 -4.73
C ASN A 693 6.41 24.36 -5.89
N HIS A 694 5.11 24.25 -6.12
CA HIS A 694 4.51 23.43 -7.18
C HIS A 694 3.43 24.18 -7.96
N PRO A 695 3.31 23.96 -9.29
CA PRO A 695 2.21 24.48 -10.09
C PRO A 695 0.86 24.02 -9.54
N LYS A 696 -0.14 24.92 -9.55
CA LYS A 696 -1.48 24.65 -9.02
C LYS A 696 -2.14 23.44 -9.68
N GLU A 697 -1.96 23.30 -10.99
CA GLU A 697 -2.50 22.19 -11.79
C GLU A 697 -1.94 20.83 -11.36
N ASN A 698 -0.72 20.79 -10.82
CA ASN A 698 -0.12 19.56 -10.31
C ASN A 698 -0.65 19.17 -8.93
N LEU A 699 -1.03 20.16 -8.10
CA LEU A 699 -1.57 19.95 -6.76
C LEU A 699 -3.05 19.57 -6.79
N GLU A 700 -3.81 20.09 -7.76
CA GLU A 700 -5.24 19.80 -7.91
C GLU A 700 -5.52 18.43 -8.54
N ARG A 701 -4.53 17.77 -9.13
CA ARG A 701 -4.70 16.52 -9.87
C ARG A 701 -4.49 15.28 -8.99
N GLY A 702 -5.36 14.28 -9.13
CA GLY A 702 -5.17 12.94 -8.60
C GLY A 702 -4.19 12.08 -9.41
N GLU A 703 -4.05 10.81 -9.03
CA GLU A 703 -3.28 9.81 -9.79
C GLU A 703 -4.18 9.04 -10.77
N PHE A 704 -3.66 7.99 -11.40
CA PHE A 704 -4.32 7.28 -12.50
C PHE A 704 -4.18 5.78 -12.33
N LEU A 705 -4.47 5.03 -13.39
CA LEU A 705 -4.28 3.60 -13.47
C LEU A 705 -2.78 3.24 -13.63
N SER A 706 -2.39 2.14 -13.00
CA SER A 706 -1.03 1.59 -13.02
C SER A 706 -0.75 0.83 -14.31
N TYR A 707 0.50 0.92 -14.77
CA TYR A 707 1.03 0.17 -15.90
C TYR A 707 1.61 -1.19 -15.51
N GLU A 708 1.26 -1.73 -14.34
CA GLU A 708 1.68 -3.07 -13.92
C GLU A 708 1.17 -4.15 -14.90
N ILE A 709 1.96 -5.22 -15.07
CA ILE A 709 1.77 -6.26 -16.10
C ILE A 709 1.30 -7.58 -15.50
N GLY A 710 1.76 -7.91 -14.29
CA GLY A 710 1.50 -9.17 -13.61
C GLY A 710 0.04 -9.41 -13.25
N TYR A 711 -0.76 -8.36 -13.07
CA TYR A 711 -2.21 -8.46 -12.86
C TYR A 711 -3.03 -8.11 -14.10
N ARG A 712 -2.43 -7.60 -15.18
CA ARG A 712 -3.19 -7.06 -16.33
C ARG A 712 -3.78 -8.17 -17.21
N SER A 713 -5.11 -8.28 -17.25
CA SER A 713 -5.82 -9.20 -18.15
C SER A 713 -6.21 -8.56 -19.49
N PHE A 714 -6.44 -7.24 -19.52
CA PHE A 714 -6.76 -6.49 -20.74
C PHE A 714 -5.50 -5.79 -21.25
N ILE A 715 -4.90 -6.29 -22.35
CA ILE A 715 -3.57 -5.84 -22.78
C ILE A 715 -3.59 -4.38 -23.30
N ASP A 716 -4.73 -3.95 -23.84
CA ASP A 716 -4.96 -2.62 -24.42
C ASP A 716 -5.49 -1.59 -23.41
N LYS A 717 -5.81 -2.01 -22.17
CA LYS A 717 -6.38 -1.15 -21.12
C LYS A 717 -5.57 -1.25 -19.83
N PRO A 718 -4.41 -0.56 -19.75
CA PRO A 718 -3.58 -0.52 -18.55
C PRO A 718 -4.40 -0.26 -17.26
N GLY A 719 -4.12 -1.04 -16.22
CA GLY A 719 -4.79 -0.90 -14.95
C GLY A 719 -6.18 -1.50 -14.85
N LEU A 720 -6.73 -2.15 -15.90
CA LEU A 720 -7.94 -2.96 -15.77
C LEU A 720 -7.61 -4.44 -15.66
N THR A 721 -8.37 -5.15 -14.85
CA THR A 721 -8.23 -6.61 -14.75
C THR A 721 -9.52 -7.33 -14.38
N ASP A 722 -9.67 -8.54 -14.89
CA ASP A 722 -10.68 -9.50 -14.46
C ASP A 722 -10.17 -10.26 -13.23
N GLY A 723 -10.87 -10.07 -12.11
CA GLY A 723 -10.49 -10.62 -10.82
C GLY A 723 -10.42 -12.15 -10.82
N PHE A 724 -11.31 -12.83 -11.52
CA PHE A 724 -11.32 -14.30 -11.53
C PHE A 724 -10.23 -14.88 -12.44
N LEU A 725 -9.90 -14.17 -13.52
CA LEU A 725 -8.84 -14.60 -14.43
C LEU A 725 -7.45 -14.30 -13.87
N ALA A 726 -7.19 -13.09 -13.40
CA ALA A 726 -5.84 -12.66 -13.06
C ALA A 726 -5.49 -12.75 -11.57
N ALA A 727 -6.51 -12.74 -10.69
CA ALA A 727 -6.31 -12.59 -9.24
C ALA A 727 -7.41 -13.31 -8.43
N SER A 728 -7.75 -14.56 -8.82
CA SER A 728 -8.88 -15.32 -8.23
C SER A 728 -8.73 -15.56 -6.73
N ARG A 729 -7.53 -15.43 -6.20
CA ARG A 729 -7.21 -15.44 -4.77
C ARG A 729 -6.21 -14.33 -4.45
N THR A 730 -6.26 -13.85 -3.21
CA THR A 730 -5.31 -12.87 -2.66
C THR A 730 -4.60 -13.53 -1.48
N GLY A 731 -3.29 -13.74 -1.61
CA GLY A 731 -2.52 -14.56 -0.66
C GLY A 731 -2.67 -16.06 -0.89
N ASP A 732 -2.35 -16.86 0.15
CA ASP A 732 -2.20 -18.32 0.04
C ASP A 732 -3.54 -19.09 0.12
N GLU A 733 -4.58 -18.47 0.68
CA GLU A 733 -5.87 -19.09 0.95
C GLU A 733 -7.02 -18.35 0.26
N LEU A 734 -8.15 -19.05 0.06
CA LEU A 734 -9.38 -18.42 -0.40
C LEU A 734 -9.98 -17.54 0.70
N TYR A 735 -10.61 -16.44 0.29
CA TYR A 735 -11.38 -15.63 1.22
C TYR A 735 -12.46 -16.49 1.87
N THR A 736 -12.58 -16.39 3.19
CA THR A 736 -13.50 -17.22 3.98
C THR A 736 -14.30 -16.34 4.92
N ILE A 737 -15.62 -16.49 4.91
CA ILE A 737 -16.52 -15.86 5.88
C ILE A 737 -17.60 -16.86 6.28
N ASN A 738 -17.89 -16.96 7.57
CA ASN A 738 -18.87 -17.89 8.14
C ASN A 738 -18.70 -19.35 7.66
N GLY A 739 -17.45 -19.80 7.47
CA GLY A 739 -17.12 -21.15 6.99
C GLY A 739 -17.25 -21.36 5.48
N LYS A 740 -17.89 -20.45 4.74
CA LYS A 740 -17.99 -20.49 3.27
C LYS A 740 -16.76 -19.84 2.63
N LYS A 741 -16.27 -20.42 1.53
CA LYS A 741 -15.07 -19.98 0.81
C LYS A 741 -15.46 -19.30 -0.50
N TYR A 742 -14.62 -18.37 -0.94
CA TYR A 742 -14.91 -17.55 -2.11
C TYR A 742 -13.70 -17.29 -3.00
N PHE A 743 -13.93 -17.25 -4.31
CA PHE A 743 -13.00 -16.74 -5.32
C PHE A 743 -13.25 -15.26 -5.61
N ASN A 744 -12.17 -14.49 -5.70
CA ASN A 744 -12.25 -13.10 -6.12
C ASN A 744 -12.74 -13.01 -7.58
N TYR A 745 -13.63 -12.07 -7.86
CA TYR A 745 -14.42 -12.05 -9.09
C TYR A 745 -14.72 -10.64 -9.58
N GLY A 746 -15.21 -10.49 -10.81
CA GLY A 746 -15.64 -9.19 -11.34
C GLY A 746 -14.49 -8.29 -11.80
N LEU A 747 -14.84 -7.06 -12.19
CA LEU A 747 -13.89 -6.09 -12.74
C LEU A 747 -13.15 -5.38 -11.61
N HIS A 748 -11.83 -5.31 -11.75
CA HIS A 748 -10.93 -4.61 -10.85
C HIS A 748 -10.12 -3.55 -11.58
N ILE A 749 -9.66 -2.56 -10.81
CA ILE A 749 -8.69 -1.57 -11.26
C ILE A 749 -7.41 -1.64 -10.43
N MET A 750 -6.29 -1.29 -11.05
CA MET A 750 -4.97 -1.18 -10.43
C MET A 750 -4.62 0.30 -10.27
N PRO A 751 -4.77 0.89 -9.07
CA PRO A 751 -4.45 2.30 -8.88
C PRO A 751 -2.93 2.51 -8.80
N ARG A 752 -2.44 3.54 -9.48
CA ARG A 752 -1.07 4.01 -9.33
C ARG A 752 -0.91 4.75 -8.00
N SER A 753 0.25 4.56 -7.38
CA SER A 753 0.69 5.28 -6.19
C SER A 753 -0.24 5.15 -4.97
N TYR A 754 -0.86 3.99 -4.79
CA TYR A 754 -1.59 3.65 -3.58
C TYR A 754 -1.37 2.20 -3.18
N VAL A 755 -0.33 1.97 -2.39
CA VAL A 755 0.04 0.67 -1.80
C VAL A 755 0.40 0.86 -0.32
N PRO A 756 -0.48 1.48 0.48
CA PRO A 756 -0.22 1.64 1.90
C PRO A 756 -0.24 0.30 2.64
N TYR A 757 0.19 0.33 3.91
CA TYR A 757 0.19 -0.84 4.79
C TYR A 757 -1.23 -1.27 5.21
N GLY A 758 -1.33 -2.36 5.97
CA GLY A 758 -2.62 -2.86 6.47
C GLY A 758 -3.42 -1.79 7.22
N GLY A 759 -4.75 -1.78 7.05
CA GLY A 759 -5.67 -0.76 7.57
C GLY A 759 -6.24 0.21 6.50
N ALA A 760 -5.57 0.33 5.35
CA ALA A 760 -6.11 1.07 4.21
C ALA A 760 -7.24 0.34 3.47
N SER A 761 -7.43 -0.96 3.74
CA SER A 761 -8.55 -1.74 3.24
C SER A 761 -9.88 -1.02 3.44
N GLY A 762 -10.64 -0.84 2.37
CA GLY A 762 -11.94 -0.19 2.35
C GLY A 762 -11.88 1.28 1.91
N SER A 763 -10.68 1.78 1.59
CA SER A 763 -10.51 3.11 0.95
C SER A 763 -11.35 3.19 -0.32
N SER A 764 -12.17 4.24 -0.43
CA SER A 764 -12.92 4.51 -1.66
C SER A 764 -11.99 5.01 -2.76
N VAL A 765 -12.19 4.54 -3.98
CA VAL A 765 -11.60 5.12 -5.20
C VAL A 765 -12.66 6.00 -5.87
N ARG A 766 -12.34 7.28 -6.04
CA ARG A 766 -13.26 8.29 -6.59
C ARG A 766 -12.63 9.10 -7.71
N ASN A 767 -13.45 9.78 -8.51
CA ASN A 767 -12.97 10.82 -9.42
C ASN A 767 -13.11 12.24 -8.84
N LYS A 768 -12.72 13.25 -9.63
CA LYS A 768 -12.82 14.68 -9.27
C LYS A 768 -14.25 15.16 -8.99
N ASN A 769 -15.26 14.45 -9.50
CA ASN A 769 -16.69 14.76 -9.32
C ASN A 769 -17.29 14.12 -8.05
N ASN A 770 -16.45 13.53 -7.20
CA ASN A 770 -16.86 12.74 -6.03
C ASN A 770 -17.73 11.52 -6.40
N GLU A 771 -17.51 10.94 -7.57
CA GLU A 771 -18.16 9.70 -8.01
C GLU A 771 -17.29 8.50 -7.62
N LEU A 772 -17.89 7.55 -6.92
CA LEU A 772 -17.31 6.28 -6.53
C LEU A 772 -17.20 5.34 -7.73
N ILE A 773 -16.03 4.72 -7.83
CA ILE A 773 -15.65 3.82 -8.92
C ILE A 773 -15.41 2.41 -8.38
N ALA A 774 -14.64 2.32 -7.30
CA ALA A 774 -14.19 1.06 -6.74
C ALA A 774 -13.88 1.18 -5.24
N VAL A 775 -13.67 0.04 -4.58
CA VAL A 775 -13.15 -0.06 -3.22
C VAL A 775 -11.80 -0.77 -3.23
N PHE A 776 -10.76 -0.13 -2.68
CA PHE A 776 -9.42 -0.70 -2.59
C PHE A 776 -9.37 -1.82 -1.56
N HIS A 777 -8.81 -2.98 -1.91
CA HIS A 777 -8.85 -4.16 -1.05
C HIS A 777 -7.53 -4.95 -0.94
N THR A 778 -6.61 -4.80 -1.89
CA THR A 778 -5.32 -5.52 -1.86
C THR A 778 -4.17 -4.58 -2.18
N ALA A 779 -3.10 -4.64 -1.39
CA ALA A 779 -1.86 -3.92 -1.62
C ALA A 779 -0.71 -4.89 -1.89
N ASN A 780 -0.01 -4.75 -3.02
CA ASN A 780 1.17 -5.53 -3.35
C ASN A 780 2.41 -4.63 -3.41
N ASN A 781 3.16 -4.59 -2.30
CA ASN A 781 4.35 -3.76 -2.17
C ASN A 781 5.47 -4.08 -3.17
N SER A 782 5.55 -5.33 -3.64
CA SER A 782 6.52 -5.74 -4.66
C SER A 782 6.13 -5.18 -6.03
N ALA A 783 4.86 -5.32 -6.40
CA ALA A 783 4.31 -4.83 -7.66
C ALA A 783 4.13 -3.30 -7.70
N LYS A 784 4.25 -2.61 -6.54
CA LYS A 784 4.02 -1.16 -6.39
C LYS A 784 2.64 -0.71 -6.90
N THR A 785 1.68 -1.63 -6.86
CA THR A 785 0.26 -1.39 -7.14
C THR A 785 -0.60 -2.28 -6.24
N GLY A 786 -1.91 -2.12 -6.35
CA GLY A 786 -2.89 -2.94 -5.65
C GLY A 786 -4.09 -3.24 -6.52
N LEU A 787 -5.14 -3.79 -5.90
CA LEU A 787 -6.41 -4.06 -6.56
C LEU A 787 -7.54 -3.32 -5.84
N ALA A 788 -8.43 -2.72 -6.63
CA ALA A 788 -9.68 -2.15 -6.18
C ALA A 788 -10.84 -2.75 -6.97
N ALA A 789 -11.84 -3.27 -6.24
CA ALA A 789 -13.02 -3.94 -6.79
C ALA A 789 -14.03 -2.88 -7.25
N THR A 790 -14.40 -2.89 -8.54
CA THR A 790 -15.31 -1.88 -9.10
C THR A 790 -16.77 -2.14 -8.69
N PHE A 791 -17.57 -1.10 -8.50
CA PHE A 791 -18.97 -1.25 -8.10
C PHE A 791 -19.88 -1.73 -9.24
N ARG A 792 -19.47 -1.56 -10.50
CA ARG A 792 -20.30 -1.82 -11.67
C ARG A 792 -19.48 -2.30 -12.86
N SER A 793 -20.00 -3.30 -13.57
CA SER A 793 -19.47 -3.83 -14.82
C SER A 793 -20.59 -4.08 -15.82
N TYR A 794 -20.34 -3.81 -17.10
CA TYR A 794 -21.24 -4.17 -18.21
C TYR A 794 -20.96 -5.58 -18.77
N GLY A 795 -20.01 -6.29 -18.16
CA GLY A 795 -19.52 -7.58 -18.62
C GLY A 795 -18.54 -7.48 -19.79
N TYR A 796 -17.91 -8.60 -20.11
CA TYR A 796 -17.01 -8.73 -21.26
C TYR A 796 -17.07 -10.13 -21.83
N ASP A 797 -17.33 -10.21 -23.13
CA ASP A 797 -17.38 -11.47 -23.88
C ASP A 797 -16.03 -11.77 -24.51
N TYR A 798 -15.34 -12.78 -23.97
CA TYR A 798 -14.05 -13.24 -24.46
C TYR A 798 -14.14 -14.11 -25.73
N LYS A 799 -15.27 -14.12 -26.44
CA LYS A 799 -15.45 -14.82 -27.72
C LYS A 799 -15.07 -16.31 -27.67
N GLY A 800 -15.41 -16.95 -26.55
CA GLY A 800 -15.13 -18.36 -26.30
C GLY A 800 -13.67 -18.69 -25.92
N LEU A 801 -12.80 -17.69 -25.73
CA LEU A 801 -11.41 -17.91 -25.28
C LEU A 801 -11.34 -18.74 -24.00
N PHE A 802 -12.30 -18.53 -23.10
CA PHE A 802 -12.43 -19.17 -21.79
C PHE A 802 -13.63 -20.13 -21.71
N GLY A 803 -14.05 -20.68 -22.85
CA GLY A 803 -15.25 -21.52 -22.94
C GLY A 803 -16.50 -20.71 -22.64
N ASP A 804 -17.33 -21.21 -21.72
CA ASP A 804 -18.60 -20.57 -21.32
C ASP A 804 -18.39 -19.35 -20.41
N TYR A 805 -17.18 -19.13 -19.87
CA TYR A 805 -16.91 -18.01 -18.97
C TYR A 805 -16.88 -16.66 -19.69
N LYS A 806 -17.54 -15.68 -19.08
CA LYS A 806 -17.51 -14.26 -19.44
C LYS A 806 -17.32 -13.44 -18.17
N LEU A 807 -16.69 -12.27 -18.28
CA LEU A 807 -16.73 -11.32 -17.18
C LEU A 807 -18.21 -10.91 -16.99
N PRO A 808 -18.80 -11.06 -15.79
CA PRO A 808 -20.22 -10.79 -15.58
C PRO A 808 -20.54 -9.29 -15.65
N ALA A 809 -21.77 -8.99 -16.05
CA ALA A 809 -22.39 -7.70 -15.80
C ALA A 809 -22.96 -7.69 -14.37
N TYR A 810 -22.79 -6.59 -13.65
CA TYR A 810 -23.30 -6.42 -12.29
C TYR A 810 -23.33 -4.94 -11.89
N ASP A 811 -24.18 -4.60 -10.92
CA ASP A 811 -24.11 -3.37 -10.15
C ASP A 811 -24.32 -3.68 -8.65
N LEU A 812 -23.28 -3.56 -7.84
CA LEU A 812 -23.31 -3.92 -6.42
C LEU A 812 -24.19 -2.97 -5.58
N ILE A 813 -24.57 -1.82 -6.12
CA ILE A 813 -25.32 -0.77 -5.42
C ILE A 813 -26.80 -0.80 -5.81
N TYR A 814 -27.09 -0.62 -7.10
CA TYR A 814 -28.44 -0.51 -7.64
C TYR A 814 -29.01 -1.86 -8.12
N GLY A 815 -28.15 -2.82 -8.48
CA GLY A 815 -28.54 -4.10 -9.07
C GLY A 815 -29.07 -3.97 -10.51
N GLY A 816 -29.83 -4.97 -10.95
CA GLY A 816 -30.54 -4.96 -12.23
C GLY A 816 -29.73 -5.41 -13.45
N ALA A 817 -28.53 -5.99 -13.26
CA ALA A 817 -27.84 -6.69 -14.32
C ALA A 817 -28.44 -8.09 -14.55
N SER A 818 -28.41 -8.56 -15.80
CA SER A 818 -28.79 -9.95 -16.11
C SER A 818 -27.83 -10.94 -15.45
N GLY A 819 -28.35 -11.95 -14.77
CA GLY A 819 -27.53 -12.95 -14.07
C GLY A 819 -27.05 -12.53 -12.68
N GLN A 820 -27.55 -11.40 -12.13
CA GLN A 820 -27.21 -10.91 -10.80
C GLN A 820 -28.34 -11.23 -9.79
N LYS A 821 -28.01 -11.89 -8.67
CA LYS A 821 -28.93 -12.30 -7.61
C LYS A 821 -29.28 -11.18 -6.62
N ASN A 822 -28.30 -10.37 -6.23
CA ASN A 822 -28.46 -9.39 -5.15
C ASN A 822 -27.56 -8.16 -5.29
N SER A 823 -27.91 -7.11 -4.54
CA SER A 823 -27.21 -5.82 -4.46
C SER A 823 -27.49 -5.15 -3.11
N TYR A 824 -26.84 -4.02 -2.82
CA TYR A 824 -27.16 -3.18 -1.66
C TYR A 824 -28.65 -2.77 -1.62
N ARG A 825 -29.22 -2.37 -2.77
CA ARG A 825 -30.66 -2.07 -2.88
C ARG A 825 -31.52 -3.26 -2.46
N ASP A 826 -31.20 -4.46 -2.95
CA ASP A 826 -31.94 -5.68 -2.61
C ASP A 826 -31.84 -6.01 -1.12
N ALA A 827 -30.66 -5.81 -0.52
CA ALA A 827 -30.46 -5.99 0.91
C ALA A 827 -31.33 -5.04 1.75
N LEU A 828 -31.43 -3.77 1.37
CA LEU A 828 -32.35 -2.82 2.02
C LEU A 828 -33.81 -3.21 1.82
N TYR A 829 -34.19 -3.62 0.61
CA TYR A 829 -35.54 -4.08 0.29
C TYR A 829 -35.95 -5.26 1.19
N ASN A 830 -35.07 -6.26 1.34
CA ASN A 830 -35.31 -7.44 2.16
C ASN A 830 -35.35 -7.12 3.67
N LYS A 831 -34.50 -6.21 4.14
CA LYS A 831 -34.45 -5.82 5.55
C LYS A 831 -35.65 -4.96 5.97
N TYR A 832 -36.21 -4.17 5.06
CA TYR A 832 -37.31 -3.24 5.33
C TYR A 832 -38.58 -3.55 4.50
N PRO A 833 -39.21 -4.72 4.71
CA PRO A 833 -40.24 -5.28 3.81
C PRO A 833 -41.62 -4.60 3.90
N LYS A 834 -41.86 -3.68 4.85
CA LYS A 834 -43.12 -2.90 4.94
C LYS A 834 -43.14 -1.75 3.93
N ASN A 835 -43.15 -2.16 2.66
CA ASN A 835 -43.39 -1.44 1.41
C ASN A 835 -42.22 -0.79 0.67
N GLY A 836 -40.99 -0.69 1.20
CA GLY A 836 -39.91 0.06 0.51
C GLY A 836 -40.25 1.52 0.13
N LYS A 837 -41.49 1.99 0.39
CA LYS A 837 -42.07 3.32 0.13
C LYS A 837 -42.05 4.18 1.40
N GLN A 838 -42.12 3.55 2.57
CA GLN A 838 -42.01 4.24 3.87
C GLN A 838 -40.53 4.52 4.18
N TYR A 839 -39.70 3.47 4.16
CA TYR A 839 -38.26 3.60 4.36
C TYR A 839 -37.59 4.07 3.08
N LYS A 840 -36.83 5.16 3.19
CA LYS A 840 -36.13 5.81 2.08
C LYS A 840 -34.76 6.19 2.55
N THR A 841 -33.80 6.13 1.65
CA THR A 841 -32.45 6.62 1.91
C THR A 841 -32.12 7.77 0.98
N ASN A 842 -30.97 8.40 1.20
CA ASN A 842 -30.50 9.45 0.31
C ASN A 842 -30.22 8.94 -1.12
N LEU A 843 -29.76 7.69 -1.28
CA LEU A 843 -29.59 7.08 -2.61
C LEU A 843 -30.93 6.61 -3.21
N PHE A 844 -31.86 6.12 -2.40
CA PHE A 844 -33.13 5.55 -2.83
C PHE A 844 -34.33 6.38 -2.34
N LYS A 845 -34.40 7.64 -2.78
CA LYS A 845 -35.42 8.62 -2.32
C LYS A 845 -36.86 8.22 -2.67
N ASN A 846 -37.03 7.41 -3.71
CA ASN A 846 -38.32 6.93 -4.17
C ASN A 846 -38.64 5.53 -3.63
N GLY A 847 -37.72 4.93 -2.87
CA GLY A 847 -37.83 3.57 -2.35
C GLY A 847 -36.91 2.58 -3.03
N PHE A 848 -36.89 1.35 -2.51
CA PHE A 848 -35.94 0.29 -2.91
C PHE A 848 -36.42 -0.60 -4.07
N GLY A 849 -37.57 -0.31 -4.68
CA GLY A 849 -38.12 -1.08 -5.81
C GLY A 849 -37.25 -0.99 -7.08
N MET A 850 -37.32 -2.03 -7.93
CA MET A 850 -36.59 -2.09 -9.22
C MET A 850 -36.97 -0.95 -10.18
N GLU A 851 -38.24 -0.55 -10.16
CA GLU A 851 -38.80 0.54 -10.94
C GLU A 851 -38.19 1.91 -10.57
N HIS A 852 -37.60 2.02 -9.38
CA HIS A 852 -36.99 3.25 -8.85
C HIS A 852 -35.49 3.36 -9.13
N ILE A 853 -34.87 2.38 -9.79
CA ILE A 853 -33.48 2.50 -10.25
C ILE A 853 -33.38 3.68 -11.23
N PRO A 854 -32.48 4.66 -11.00
CA PRO A 854 -32.32 5.80 -11.91
C PRO A 854 -31.93 5.35 -13.32
N SER A 855 -32.42 6.07 -14.33
CA SER A 855 -32.26 5.68 -15.75
C SER A 855 -30.81 5.40 -16.17
N GLN A 856 -29.85 6.19 -15.67
CA GLN A 856 -28.42 6.04 -15.96
C GLN A 856 -27.78 4.77 -15.38
N PHE A 857 -28.42 4.12 -14.39
CA PHE A 857 -27.96 2.86 -13.80
C PHE A 857 -28.71 1.63 -14.33
N LYS A 858 -29.70 1.80 -15.22
CA LYS A 858 -30.35 0.67 -15.88
C LYS A 858 -29.41 0.07 -16.94
N PHE A 859 -29.39 -1.26 -17.04
CA PHE A 859 -28.67 -1.95 -18.10
C PHE A 859 -29.55 -1.96 -19.36
N ASN A 860 -29.08 -1.35 -20.45
CA ASN A 860 -29.77 -1.41 -21.74
C ASN A 860 -29.34 -2.69 -22.49
N GLU A 861 -30.30 -3.43 -23.06
CA GLU A 861 -30.07 -4.72 -23.75
C GLU A 861 -29.08 -4.63 -24.93
N THR A 862 -28.78 -3.43 -25.43
CA THR A 862 -27.87 -3.17 -26.57
C THR A 862 -26.38 -3.08 -26.21
N SER A 863 -25.99 -3.26 -24.95
CA SER A 863 -24.61 -3.01 -24.49
C SER A 863 -23.61 -4.16 -24.76
N SER A 864 -24.06 -5.30 -25.30
CA SER A 864 -23.26 -6.52 -25.44
C SER A 864 -22.41 -6.60 -26.72
N THR A 865 -22.42 -5.58 -27.59
CA THR A 865 -21.91 -5.72 -28.97
C THR A 865 -20.92 -4.68 -29.48
N THR A 866 -20.43 -3.74 -28.66
CA THR A 866 -19.47 -2.72 -29.17
C THR A 866 -18.03 -3.05 -28.81
N VAL A 867 -17.40 -3.89 -29.63
CA VAL A 867 -15.94 -3.87 -29.80
C VAL A 867 -15.64 -2.64 -30.67
N ALA A 868 -15.06 -1.60 -30.09
CA ALA A 868 -14.52 -0.50 -30.87
C ALA A 868 -13.37 -1.03 -31.74
N LYS A 869 -13.45 -0.74 -33.05
CA LYS A 869 -12.41 -1.02 -34.04
C LYS A 869 -11.11 -0.32 -33.73
#